data_AF-A0AA38VZ40-F1
#
_entry.id   AF-A0AA38VZ40-F1
#
_cell.length_a   1.000
_cell.length_b   1.000
_cell.length_c   1.000
_cell.angle_alpha   90.00
_cell.angle_beta   90.00
_cell.angle_gamma   90.00
#
_symmetry.space_group_name_H-M   'P 1'
#
loop_
_entity.id
_entity.type
_entity.pdbx_description
1 polymer ?
#
loop_
_entity_poly.entity_id
_entity_poly.type
_entity_poly.pdbx_seq_one_letter_code
_entity_poly.pdbx_strand_id
1 'polypeptide(L)'
;MATSGASSQPVKLSLPLEYQQVLFQELRAEDELIILARGLGLMRLLTNLLHSYDAAGSNLIVVVNAEERENDWIGEALAEHAAISMSPKARGLTVVNTDYTSVGAREKMYANGGIFSITSRILIVDLLTSLLVPEKITGMIVLHADRVVATSLEAFILRIYRQKNKVGFLKAFSDNPDPFTTGFSPLATMMRNLFLRKASLWPRFHVTVARSLEGKKKAEVIELEVPMTESMKEIQNAIMACVEVSIHELKKNNSGLEMDDWNLDSALLKNFDVMVRRQLDPNWHRVSWKTKQIVNDLTVLRGMLQSVVGFDSVTFLQHLDTIHAAHSPQPGSTRQSQSPWLFLDEAQTIFDTARRRVYTGKQKAGPDTSIDSLRPVLEEQPKWAVLAEVLQEIDRDLYFEPMTRDDSNGTILIMCADTATCRQLREYLQTMHIKPKSEQKKVVEFYEEQEEDKPSASYMMRRKLRDYLKWKGEFAHVSANLFATNQNALRGASDPRLKNRAPSNKRRRVRGGGLTATVNGRAENGSIAPFFEKPAEVADLMAEVQITEEEANQKDDVMAMADPLDDMDDYYQMYDMQDLIVIHAYDGDQDEHVLEEVKPRYIIMYEPDAAFIRRVEVYRSSHNDRNVRVYFLYYGGSVEEQRYLSTVRREKDNFTKLIKERAGMSVVLGTDANAVDDPQEAFLRTINTRIAGGGQLAATAQPPRVVVDVREFRSSLPSLLHGRSMVIVPCMLTVGDYILSPNICVERKSVGDLISSFKDGRLYTQAETMFQHYKSPMLLIEFDQNRSFTLEPFADLSGNLSSVNPANAASDLQSKLVLLTLAFPKLRIIWSSSPYQTAEIFESLKAQEDEPDPIAAVRAGLDRAEEPAEEQPFNLQQEEMLGAVPGVTPKNIRNITLEAENIKEVANMEIPELELLVGKEAARQIYGFFKKDLIEDN
;
A
#
# COMPACT_ATOMS: atom_id res chain seq x y z
N MET A 1 14.03 -55.75 -10.49
CA MET A 1 12.71 -56.41 -10.42
C MET A 1 11.65 -55.32 -10.29
N ALA A 2 10.84 -55.17 -11.34
CA ALA A 2 9.60 -54.40 -11.49
C ALA A 2 9.52 -52.99 -10.87
N THR A 3 10.05 -52.00 -11.59
CA THR A 3 9.64 -50.58 -11.49
C THR A 3 8.27 -50.42 -12.16
N SER A 4 7.24 -50.16 -11.36
CA SER A 4 5.92 -49.74 -11.85
C SER A 4 6.04 -48.41 -12.62
N GLY A 5 5.48 -48.39 -13.83
CA GLY A 5 5.67 -47.31 -14.80
C GLY A 5 5.23 -45.93 -14.30
N ALA A 6 6.18 -45.00 -14.29
CA ALA A 6 5.88 -43.58 -14.35
C ALA A 6 5.17 -43.30 -15.68
N SER A 7 3.93 -42.82 -15.60
CA SER A 7 3.19 -42.30 -16.75
C SER A 7 4.05 -41.28 -17.49
N SER A 8 4.27 -41.51 -18.79
CA SER A 8 4.99 -40.60 -19.69
C SER A 8 4.46 -39.18 -19.58
N GLN A 9 5.35 -38.21 -19.32
CA GLN A 9 5.02 -36.79 -19.22
C GLN A 9 4.39 -36.32 -20.55
N PRO A 10 3.14 -35.81 -20.55
CA PRO A 10 2.47 -35.41 -21.78
C PRO A 10 2.96 -34.06 -22.35
N VAL A 11 3.81 -33.32 -21.63
CA VAL A 11 4.17 -31.94 -21.97
C VAL A 11 5.66 -31.67 -21.67
N LYS A 12 6.34 -30.94 -22.56
CA LYS A 12 7.70 -30.42 -22.31
C LYS A 12 7.63 -29.29 -21.27
N LEU A 13 8.27 -29.49 -20.11
CA LEU A 13 8.32 -28.48 -19.05
C LEU A 13 9.39 -27.44 -19.37
N SER A 14 9.06 -26.16 -19.17
CA SER A 14 9.99 -25.03 -19.26
C SER A 14 10.72 -24.77 -17.94
N LEU A 15 11.14 -25.85 -17.25
CA LEU A 15 11.80 -25.79 -15.95
C LEU A 15 13.26 -26.30 -16.08
N PRO A 16 14.24 -25.41 -16.28
CA PRO A 16 15.62 -25.80 -16.55
C PRO A 16 16.39 -26.23 -15.29
N LEU A 17 15.95 -25.83 -14.09
CA LEU A 17 16.69 -26.04 -12.85
C LEU A 17 16.24 -27.31 -12.11
N GLU A 18 17.19 -28.04 -11.51
CA GLU A 18 16.93 -29.32 -10.82
C GLU A 18 15.93 -29.15 -9.67
N TYR A 19 16.09 -28.11 -8.84
CA TYR A 19 15.16 -27.87 -7.73
C TYR A 19 13.71 -27.62 -8.20
N GLN A 20 13.54 -26.92 -9.33
CA GLN A 20 12.22 -26.65 -9.90
C GLN A 20 11.56 -27.94 -10.39
N GLN A 21 12.34 -28.82 -11.02
CA GLN A 21 11.85 -30.12 -11.50
C GLN A 21 11.45 -31.04 -10.35
N VAL A 22 12.25 -31.11 -9.28
CA VAL A 22 11.92 -31.89 -8.08
C VAL A 22 10.64 -31.36 -7.43
N LEU A 23 10.55 -30.04 -7.24
CA LEU A 23 9.37 -29.41 -6.65
C LEU A 23 8.12 -29.60 -7.52
N PHE A 24 8.24 -29.52 -8.84
CA PHE A 24 7.13 -29.80 -9.75
C PHE A 24 6.62 -31.25 -9.64
N GLN A 25 7.52 -32.23 -9.51
CA GLN A 25 7.14 -33.63 -9.34
C GLN A 25 6.41 -33.86 -8.01
N GLU A 26 6.90 -33.24 -6.94
CA GLU A 26 6.28 -33.26 -5.61
C GLU A 26 4.87 -32.65 -5.65
N LEU A 27 4.74 -31.47 -6.27
CA LEU A 27 3.48 -30.76 -6.49
C LEU A 27 2.45 -31.59 -7.27
N ARG A 28 2.88 -32.37 -8.26
CA ARG A 28 1.95 -33.18 -9.07
C ARG A 28 1.42 -34.38 -8.29
N ALA A 29 2.21 -34.91 -7.35
CA ALA A 29 1.89 -36.11 -6.59
C ALA A 29 1.04 -35.84 -5.35
N GLU A 30 1.33 -34.77 -4.60
CA GLU A 30 0.76 -34.54 -3.28
C GLU A 30 0.12 -33.14 -3.12
N ASP A 31 -0.86 -33.05 -2.21
CA ASP A 31 -1.48 -31.80 -1.78
C ASP A 31 -0.65 -31.16 -0.67
N GLU A 32 -0.05 -30.01 -0.95
CA GLU A 32 0.90 -29.35 -0.04
C GLU A 32 0.81 -27.83 -0.08
N LEU A 33 1.27 -27.23 1.03
CA LEU A 33 1.56 -25.81 1.15
C LEU A 33 3.02 -25.58 0.79
N ILE A 34 3.28 -24.79 -0.24
CA ILE A 34 4.65 -24.39 -0.61
C ILE A 34 4.94 -23.01 -0.06
N ILE A 35 6.07 -22.91 0.62
CA ILE A 35 6.67 -21.64 1.02
C ILE A 35 8.05 -21.56 0.35
N LEU A 36 8.12 -20.77 -0.72
CA LEU A 36 9.34 -20.54 -1.50
C LEU A 36 9.98 -19.22 -1.06
N ALA A 37 11.31 -19.14 -1.03
CA ALA A 37 11.95 -17.83 -0.83
C ALA A 37 11.69 -16.92 -2.04
N ARG A 38 11.37 -15.65 -1.76
CA ARG A 38 11.09 -14.64 -2.80
C ARG A 38 12.25 -14.55 -3.81
N GLY A 39 11.93 -14.50 -5.10
CA GLY A 39 12.89 -14.42 -6.19
C GLY A 39 13.40 -15.78 -6.74
N LEU A 40 12.91 -16.92 -6.24
CA LEU A 40 13.26 -18.25 -6.77
C LEU A 40 12.34 -18.77 -7.90
N GLY A 41 11.41 -17.94 -8.40
CA GLY A 41 10.52 -18.26 -9.53
C GLY A 41 9.26 -19.04 -9.14
N LEU A 42 8.44 -18.50 -8.23
CA LEU A 42 7.14 -19.10 -7.84
C LEU A 42 6.18 -19.17 -9.03
N MET A 43 6.06 -18.07 -9.79
CA MET A 43 5.13 -17.95 -10.91
C MET A 43 5.45 -18.93 -12.03
N ARG A 44 6.73 -19.12 -12.38
CA ARG A 44 7.18 -20.14 -13.36
C ARG A 44 6.77 -21.56 -12.97
N LEU A 45 6.81 -21.90 -11.68
CA LEU A 45 6.36 -23.22 -11.20
C LEU A 45 4.85 -23.36 -11.32
N LEU A 46 4.11 -22.31 -10.94
CA LEU A 46 2.65 -22.28 -11.02
C LEU A 46 2.15 -22.41 -12.46
N THR A 47 2.70 -21.65 -13.39
CA THR A 47 2.27 -21.66 -14.81
C THR A 47 2.56 -23.00 -15.47
N ASN A 48 3.72 -23.61 -15.20
CA ASN A 48 4.03 -24.97 -15.67
C ASN A 48 3.06 -26.00 -15.07
N LEU A 49 2.73 -25.88 -13.79
CA LEU A 49 1.76 -26.77 -13.13
C LEU A 49 0.37 -26.64 -13.76
N LEU A 50 -0.13 -25.42 -13.92
CA LEU A 50 -1.40 -25.12 -14.56
C LEU A 50 -1.43 -25.62 -16.01
N HIS A 51 -0.37 -25.38 -16.78
CA HIS A 51 -0.26 -25.86 -18.15
C HIS A 51 -0.33 -27.39 -18.23
N SER A 52 0.28 -28.11 -17.28
CA SER A 52 0.21 -29.57 -17.22
C SER A 52 -1.21 -30.12 -17.01
N TYR A 53 -2.08 -29.32 -16.38
CA TYR A 53 -3.49 -29.65 -16.21
C TYR A 53 -4.34 -29.17 -17.38
N ASP A 54 -4.04 -28.02 -17.97
CA ASP A 54 -4.77 -27.48 -19.13
C ASP A 54 -4.56 -28.33 -20.38
N ALA A 55 -3.34 -28.81 -20.60
CA ALA A 55 -3.03 -29.69 -21.72
C ALA A 55 -3.86 -31.00 -21.72
N ALA A 56 -4.34 -31.44 -20.56
CA ALA A 56 -5.25 -32.58 -20.46
C ALA A 56 -6.68 -32.25 -20.94
N GLY A 57 -7.09 -30.98 -20.89
CA GLY A 57 -8.32 -30.44 -21.50
C GLY A 57 -9.65 -30.81 -20.83
N SER A 58 -9.66 -31.71 -19.86
CA SER A 58 -10.87 -32.20 -19.17
C SER A 58 -11.03 -31.67 -17.74
N ASN A 59 -10.18 -30.73 -17.33
CA ASN A 59 -10.07 -30.31 -15.94
C ASN A 59 -10.81 -28.99 -15.69
N LEU A 60 -11.38 -28.86 -14.50
CA LEU A 60 -11.93 -27.62 -13.97
C LEU A 60 -11.08 -27.20 -12.78
N ILE A 61 -10.22 -26.21 -12.97
CA ILE A 61 -9.31 -25.72 -11.95
C ILE A 61 -9.65 -24.27 -11.62
N VAL A 62 -9.72 -23.98 -10.33
CA VAL A 62 -9.98 -22.63 -9.84
C VAL A 62 -8.74 -22.10 -9.14
N VAL A 63 -8.24 -20.97 -9.63
CA VAL A 63 -7.20 -20.18 -8.99
C VAL A 63 -7.89 -19.14 -8.11
N VAL A 64 -7.55 -19.12 -6.83
CA VAL A 64 -8.13 -18.25 -5.81
C VAL A 64 -7.07 -17.28 -5.31
N ASN A 65 -7.50 -16.04 -5.05
CA ASN A 65 -6.68 -14.99 -4.45
C ASN A 65 -5.48 -14.57 -5.32
N ALA A 66 -5.62 -14.64 -6.66
CA ALA A 66 -4.66 -14.06 -7.59
C ALA A 66 -4.90 -12.56 -7.75
N GLU A 67 -3.84 -11.77 -7.72
CA GLU A 67 -3.87 -10.34 -8.00
C GLU A 67 -4.03 -10.09 -9.51
N GLU A 68 -4.49 -8.90 -9.91
CA GLU A 68 -4.74 -8.57 -11.33
C GLU A 68 -3.48 -8.75 -12.19
N ARG A 69 -2.35 -8.22 -11.73
CA ARG A 69 -1.04 -8.38 -12.39
C ARG A 69 -0.60 -9.83 -12.52
N GLU A 70 -0.93 -10.67 -11.55
CA GLU A 70 -0.61 -12.11 -11.59
C GLU A 70 -1.50 -12.85 -12.58
N ASN A 71 -2.77 -12.43 -12.74
CA ASN A 71 -3.66 -12.98 -13.74
C ASN A 71 -3.14 -12.72 -15.16
N ASP A 72 -2.65 -11.51 -15.42
CA ASP A 72 -2.05 -11.15 -16.71
C ASP A 72 -0.81 -12.02 -16.98
N TRP A 73 0.09 -12.12 -16.01
CA TRP A 73 1.27 -13.00 -16.10
C TRP A 73 0.92 -14.47 -16.36
N ILE A 74 -0.04 -15.03 -15.60
CA ILE A 74 -0.47 -16.41 -15.78
C ILE A 74 -1.11 -16.59 -17.15
N GLY A 75 -1.90 -15.62 -17.62
CA GLY A 75 -2.53 -15.62 -18.93
C GLY A 75 -1.50 -15.68 -20.06
N GLU A 76 -0.53 -14.78 -20.04
CA GLU A 76 0.55 -14.69 -21.03
C GLU A 76 1.43 -15.95 -21.02
N ALA A 77 1.90 -16.37 -19.85
CA ALA A 77 2.75 -17.54 -19.72
C ALA A 77 2.04 -18.84 -20.15
N LEU A 78 0.74 -18.99 -19.86
CA LEU A 78 -0.04 -20.13 -20.34
C LEU A 78 -0.20 -20.12 -21.86
N ALA A 79 -0.39 -18.95 -22.47
CA ALA A 79 -0.45 -18.80 -23.92
C ALA A 79 0.89 -19.17 -24.58
N GLU A 80 2.01 -18.70 -24.01
CA GLU A 80 3.36 -19.06 -24.45
C GLU A 80 3.60 -20.57 -24.36
N HIS A 81 3.29 -21.18 -23.20
CA HIS A 81 3.45 -22.63 -23.02
C HIS A 81 2.53 -23.44 -23.95
N ALA A 82 1.31 -22.97 -24.20
CA ALA A 82 0.41 -23.61 -25.16
C ALA A 82 0.96 -23.55 -26.60
N ALA A 83 1.57 -22.43 -27.00
CA ALA A 83 2.23 -22.28 -28.29
C ALA A 83 3.46 -23.20 -28.41
N ILE A 84 4.32 -23.24 -27.39
CA ILE A 84 5.55 -24.08 -27.37
C ILE A 84 5.19 -25.57 -27.39
N SER A 85 4.19 -25.98 -26.61
CA SER A 85 3.77 -27.38 -26.51
C SER A 85 2.90 -27.85 -27.68
N MET A 86 2.38 -26.92 -28.50
CA MET A 86 1.41 -27.19 -29.57
C MET A 86 0.21 -27.99 -29.06
N SER A 87 -0.29 -27.66 -27.87
CA SER A 87 -1.36 -28.40 -27.19
C SER A 87 -2.75 -27.98 -27.72
N PRO A 88 -3.45 -28.79 -28.54
CA PRO A 88 -4.68 -28.38 -29.22
C PRO A 88 -5.90 -28.28 -28.29
N LYS A 89 -5.78 -28.80 -27.06
CA LYS A 89 -6.84 -28.83 -26.04
C LYS A 89 -6.67 -27.77 -24.95
N ALA A 90 -5.55 -27.05 -24.96
CA ALA A 90 -5.29 -25.98 -24.00
C ALA A 90 -6.26 -24.82 -24.28
N ARG A 91 -6.89 -24.32 -23.22
CA ARG A 91 -7.88 -23.23 -23.31
C ARG A 91 -7.36 -21.92 -22.74
N GLY A 92 -6.24 -21.97 -22.01
CA GLY A 92 -5.66 -20.81 -21.34
C GLY A 92 -6.45 -20.41 -20.07
N LEU A 93 -6.10 -19.25 -19.54
CA LEU A 93 -6.74 -18.69 -18.35
C LEU A 93 -8.00 -17.93 -18.75
N THR A 94 -9.10 -18.15 -18.02
CA THR A 94 -10.28 -17.28 -18.09
C THR A 94 -10.42 -16.52 -16.77
N VAL A 95 -10.37 -15.19 -16.83
CA VAL A 95 -10.56 -14.31 -15.66
C VAL A 95 -12.03 -13.95 -15.53
N VAL A 96 -12.60 -14.16 -14.33
CA VAL A 96 -14.01 -13.93 -14.04
C VAL A 96 -14.15 -12.70 -13.14
N ASN A 97 -14.58 -11.60 -13.75
CA ASN A 97 -14.85 -10.32 -13.07
C ASN A 97 -16.34 -9.99 -13.05
N THR A 98 -16.77 -9.18 -12.08
CA THR A 98 -18.17 -8.74 -11.93
C THR A 98 -18.68 -7.94 -13.12
N ASP A 99 -17.79 -7.18 -13.78
CA ASP A 99 -18.18 -6.12 -14.70
C ASP A 99 -18.43 -6.65 -16.11
N TYR A 100 -17.79 -7.76 -16.48
CA TYR A 100 -17.82 -8.32 -17.83
C TYR A 100 -18.56 -9.66 -17.95
N THR A 101 -18.87 -10.34 -16.83
CA THR A 101 -19.45 -11.70 -16.88
C THR A 101 -20.79 -11.80 -16.16
N SER A 102 -21.86 -12.01 -16.94
CA SER A 102 -23.19 -12.29 -16.40
C SER A 102 -23.28 -13.69 -15.81
N VAL A 103 -24.21 -13.90 -14.87
CA VAL A 103 -24.42 -15.20 -14.19
C VAL A 103 -24.64 -16.34 -15.19
N GLY A 104 -25.45 -16.11 -16.23
CA GLY A 104 -25.71 -17.11 -17.27
C GLY A 104 -24.50 -17.38 -18.19
N ALA A 105 -23.61 -16.40 -18.38
CA ALA A 105 -22.35 -16.63 -19.08
C ALA A 105 -21.40 -17.49 -18.23
N ARG A 106 -21.30 -17.21 -16.92
CA ARG A 106 -20.49 -17.99 -15.98
C ARG A 106 -20.91 -19.44 -15.92
N GLU A 107 -22.21 -19.72 -15.87
CA GLU A 107 -22.74 -21.09 -15.89
C GLU A 107 -22.25 -21.89 -17.11
N LYS A 108 -22.32 -21.27 -18.30
CA LYS A 108 -21.83 -21.89 -19.55
C LYS A 108 -20.31 -22.08 -19.54
N MET A 109 -19.56 -21.11 -19.02
CA MET A 109 -18.11 -21.20 -18.89
C MET A 109 -17.71 -22.36 -17.96
N TYR A 110 -18.29 -22.45 -16.77
CA TYR A 110 -18.04 -23.54 -15.83
C TYR A 110 -18.43 -24.91 -16.39
N ALA A 111 -19.51 -24.99 -17.16
CA ALA A 111 -19.93 -26.21 -17.83
C ALA A 111 -18.92 -26.67 -18.90
N ASN A 112 -18.27 -25.73 -19.59
CA ASN A 112 -17.24 -26.05 -20.55
C ASN A 112 -15.99 -26.60 -19.87
N GLY A 113 -15.60 -26.07 -18.70
CA GLY A 113 -14.35 -26.42 -18.00
C GLY A 113 -13.13 -25.65 -18.52
N GLY A 114 -12.01 -25.74 -17.80
CA GLY A 114 -10.81 -24.93 -18.03
C GLY A 114 -10.19 -24.43 -16.72
N ILE A 115 -9.25 -23.50 -16.84
CA ILE A 115 -8.65 -22.80 -15.69
C ILE A 115 -9.36 -21.46 -15.52
N PHE A 116 -9.91 -21.23 -14.34
CA PHE A 116 -10.60 -19.99 -14.00
C PHE A 116 -9.86 -19.27 -12.88
N SER A 117 -9.53 -18.00 -13.10
CA SER A 117 -9.20 -17.09 -12.01
C SER A 117 -10.47 -16.37 -11.59
N ILE A 118 -10.89 -16.56 -10.34
CA ILE A 118 -12.16 -16.04 -9.83
C ILE A 118 -11.88 -15.30 -8.53
N THR A 119 -12.38 -14.08 -8.41
CA THR A 119 -12.30 -13.34 -7.14
C THR A 119 -13.04 -14.10 -6.05
N SER A 120 -12.49 -14.08 -4.83
CA SER A 120 -13.02 -14.78 -3.66
C SER A 120 -14.51 -14.55 -3.43
N ARG A 121 -14.97 -13.31 -3.63
CA ARG A 121 -16.35 -12.90 -3.44
C ARG A 121 -17.31 -13.52 -4.48
N ILE A 122 -16.90 -13.59 -5.75
CA ILE A 122 -17.73 -14.22 -6.79
C ILE A 122 -17.77 -15.73 -6.53
N LEU A 123 -16.61 -16.32 -6.23
CA LEU A 123 -16.48 -17.75 -6.04
C LEU A 123 -17.34 -18.26 -4.88
N ILE A 124 -17.34 -17.57 -3.72
CA ILE A 124 -18.16 -17.99 -2.59
C ILE A 124 -19.65 -17.94 -2.90
N VAL A 125 -20.12 -16.92 -3.63
CA VAL A 125 -21.52 -16.79 -4.05
C VAL A 125 -21.89 -17.90 -5.05
N ASP A 126 -21.03 -18.17 -6.02
CA ASP A 126 -21.25 -19.22 -7.03
C ASP A 126 -21.28 -20.63 -6.40
N LEU A 127 -20.47 -20.88 -5.36
CA LEU A 127 -20.46 -22.15 -4.62
C LEU A 127 -21.69 -22.30 -3.71
N LEU A 128 -22.15 -21.23 -3.06
CA LEU A 128 -23.33 -21.23 -2.18
C LEU A 128 -24.64 -21.37 -2.97
N THR A 129 -24.76 -20.65 -4.09
CA THR A 129 -25.91 -20.74 -5.00
C THR A 129 -25.91 -22.00 -5.85
N SER A 130 -24.85 -22.82 -5.78
CA SER A 130 -24.65 -24.03 -6.59
C SER A 130 -24.59 -23.78 -8.10
N LEU A 131 -24.24 -22.54 -8.52
CA LEU A 131 -23.89 -22.23 -9.91
C LEU A 131 -22.62 -23.00 -10.30
N LEU A 132 -21.63 -23.01 -9.41
CA LEU A 132 -20.44 -23.84 -9.52
C LEU A 132 -20.57 -25.00 -8.54
N VAL A 133 -20.79 -26.22 -9.06
CA VAL A 133 -20.94 -27.42 -8.23
C VAL A 133 -19.56 -27.86 -7.72
N PRO A 134 -19.30 -27.89 -6.40
CA PRO A 134 -17.97 -28.18 -5.86
C PRO A 134 -17.42 -29.56 -6.24
N GLU A 135 -18.29 -30.55 -6.45
CA GLU A 135 -17.93 -31.92 -6.87
C GLU A 135 -17.32 -31.98 -8.27
N LYS A 136 -17.65 -31.03 -9.15
CA LYS A 136 -17.12 -30.98 -10.52
C LYS A 136 -15.72 -30.38 -10.59
N ILE A 137 -15.28 -29.67 -9.54
CA ILE A 137 -13.97 -29.01 -9.50
C ILE A 137 -12.89 -30.08 -9.36
N THR A 138 -12.00 -30.16 -10.36
CA THR A 138 -10.86 -31.08 -10.36
C THR A 138 -9.84 -30.72 -9.31
N GLY A 139 -9.60 -29.42 -9.09
CA GLY A 139 -8.73 -28.94 -8.04
C GLY A 139 -8.77 -27.44 -7.84
N MET A 140 -8.22 -27.01 -6.73
CA MET A 140 -8.12 -25.61 -6.34
C MET A 140 -6.67 -25.23 -6.06
N ILE A 141 -6.28 -24.05 -6.53
CA ILE A 141 -4.97 -23.46 -6.25
C ILE A 141 -5.19 -22.14 -5.50
N VAL A 142 -4.53 -21.97 -4.37
CA VAL A 142 -4.61 -20.77 -3.53
C VAL A 142 -3.27 -20.03 -3.60
N LEU A 143 -3.30 -18.76 -4.03
CA LEU A 143 -2.14 -17.87 -3.98
C LEU A 143 -2.17 -17.00 -2.71
N HIS A 144 -1.02 -16.43 -2.37
CA HIS A 144 -0.82 -15.62 -1.15
C HIS A 144 -1.35 -16.29 0.11
N ALA A 145 -0.99 -17.56 0.31
CA ALA A 145 -1.47 -18.37 1.43
C ALA A 145 -1.16 -17.77 2.81
N ASP A 146 -0.18 -16.86 2.88
CA ASP A 146 0.19 -16.07 4.07
C ASP A 146 -0.89 -15.09 4.54
N ARG A 147 -1.84 -14.73 3.66
CA ARG A 147 -2.98 -13.84 3.99
C ARG A 147 -4.21 -14.60 4.52
N VAL A 148 -4.21 -15.94 4.46
CA VAL A 148 -5.39 -16.76 4.77
C VAL A 148 -5.57 -16.94 6.27
N VAL A 149 -6.58 -16.29 6.85
CA VAL A 149 -6.96 -16.45 8.27
C VAL A 149 -8.23 -17.30 8.38
N ALA A 150 -8.50 -17.93 9.53
CA ALA A 150 -9.69 -18.79 9.75
C ALA A 150 -11.04 -18.12 9.41
N THR A 151 -11.11 -16.79 9.55
CA THR A 151 -12.28 -15.95 9.25
C THR A 151 -12.27 -15.33 7.86
N SER A 152 -11.19 -15.53 7.08
CA SER A 152 -11.10 -15.03 5.71
C SER A 152 -12.11 -15.74 4.80
N LEU A 153 -12.45 -15.09 3.68
CA LEU A 153 -13.23 -15.71 2.63
C LEU A 153 -12.56 -16.97 2.08
N GLU A 154 -11.23 -17.02 2.11
CA GLU A 154 -10.47 -18.06 1.40
C GLU A 154 -10.57 -19.34 2.19
N ALA A 155 -10.38 -19.24 3.51
CA ALA A 155 -10.68 -20.33 4.43
C ALA A 155 -12.15 -20.78 4.33
N PHE A 156 -13.10 -19.85 4.09
CA PHE A 156 -14.51 -20.20 3.94
C PHE A 156 -14.78 -20.99 2.64
N ILE A 157 -14.24 -20.54 1.51
CA ILE A 157 -14.32 -21.24 0.22
C ILE A 157 -13.72 -22.64 0.34
N LEU A 158 -12.53 -22.76 0.93
CA LEU A 158 -11.85 -24.04 1.12
C LEU A 158 -12.66 -24.99 2.02
N ARG A 159 -13.32 -24.47 3.06
CA ARG A 159 -14.21 -25.25 3.92
C ARG A 159 -15.39 -25.82 3.12
N ILE A 160 -16.09 -25.00 2.33
CA ILE A 160 -17.21 -25.47 1.48
C ILE A 160 -16.73 -26.49 0.46
N TYR A 161 -15.60 -26.19 -0.21
CA TYR A 161 -15.00 -27.08 -1.19
C TYR A 161 -14.68 -28.44 -0.58
N ARG A 162 -13.96 -28.48 0.56
CA ARG A 162 -13.59 -29.74 1.23
C ARG A 162 -14.75 -30.45 1.90
N GLN A 163 -15.84 -29.78 2.24
CA GLN A 163 -17.06 -30.44 2.73
C GLN A 163 -17.73 -31.29 1.65
N LYS A 164 -17.85 -30.75 0.43
CA LYS A 164 -18.55 -31.39 -0.69
C LYS A 164 -17.63 -32.22 -1.60
N ASN A 165 -16.35 -31.86 -1.72
CA ASN A 165 -15.37 -32.51 -2.59
C ASN A 165 -14.17 -33.05 -1.81
N LYS A 166 -14.02 -34.38 -1.83
CA LYS A 166 -12.90 -35.12 -1.21
C LYS A 166 -11.88 -35.65 -2.22
N VAL A 167 -12.20 -35.60 -3.51
CA VAL A 167 -11.39 -36.21 -4.59
C VAL A 167 -10.46 -35.18 -5.24
N GLY A 168 -10.93 -33.95 -5.41
CA GLY A 168 -10.14 -32.92 -6.06
C GLY A 168 -8.94 -32.47 -5.22
N PHE A 169 -7.89 -32.01 -5.90
CA PHE A 169 -6.64 -31.62 -5.26
C PHE A 169 -6.71 -30.19 -4.70
N LEU A 170 -5.91 -29.90 -3.68
CA LEU A 170 -5.76 -28.55 -3.13
C LEU A 170 -4.27 -28.23 -2.95
N LYS A 171 -3.84 -27.10 -3.50
CA LYS A 171 -2.44 -26.66 -3.43
C LYS A 171 -2.41 -25.19 -3.05
N ALA A 172 -1.50 -24.82 -2.15
CA ALA A 172 -1.37 -23.46 -1.67
C ALA A 172 0.07 -22.97 -1.85
N PHE A 173 0.22 -21.72 -2.29
CA PHE A 173 1.50 -21.11 -2.59
C PHE A 173 1.67 -19.81 -1.81
N SER A 174 2.88 -19.58 -1.31
CA SER A 174 3.30 -18.30 -0.75
C SER A 174 4.81 -18.11 -0.94
N ASP A 175 5.22 -16.87 -1.17
CA ASP A 175 6.61 -16.42 -1.24
C ASP A 175 7.04 -15.64 0.02
N ASN A 176 6.12 -15.42 0.95
CA ASN A 176 6.32 -14.62 2.16
C ASN A 176 6.28 -15.48 3.43
N PRO A 177 7.43 -15.80 4.05
CA PRO A 177 7.48 -16.64 5.24
C PRO A 177 7.06 -15.89 6.53
N ASP A 178 6.97 -14.56 6.52
CA ASP A 178 6.82 -13.76 7.74
C ASP A 178 5.54 -14.10 8.54
N PRO A 179 4.32 -14.14 7.93
CA PRO A 179 3.09 -14.37 8.68
C PRO A 179 3.01 -15.77 9.28
N PHE A 180 3.74 -16.74 8.71
CA PHE A 180 3.82 -18.11 9.22
C PHE A 180 4.71 -18.25 10.45
N THR A 181 5.30 -17.17 10.98
CA THR A 181 6.18 -17.23 12.16
C THR A 181 5.71 -16.37 13.32
N THR A 182 4.67 -15.56 13.12
CA THR A 182 4.12 -14.67 14.14
C THR A 182 2.96 -15.33 14.87
N GLY A 183 3.04 -15.43 16.20
CA GLY A 183 1.99 -15.99 17.06
C GLY A 183 2.31 -17.41 17.57
N PHE A 184 1.30 -18.09 18.11
CA PHE A 184 1.43 -19.43 18.69
C PHE A 184 1.13 -20.52 17.66
N SER A 185 2.11 -21.38 17.36
CA SER A 185 2.04 -22.46 16.34
C SER A 185 1.35 -22.02 15.03
N PRO A 186 1.86 -20.94 14.39
CA PRO A 186 1.24 -20.33 13.21
C PRO A 186 1.17 -21.27 12.00
N LEU A 187 2.23 -22.02 11.70
CA LEU A 187 2.25 -22.91 10.53
C LEU A 187 1.18 -24.01 10.65
N ALA A 188 1.07 -24.64 11.83
CA ALA A 188 0.06 -25.67 12.08
C ALA A 188 -1.37 -25.11 11.96
N THR A 189 -1.60 -23.89 12.44
CA THR A 189 -2.90 -23.21 12.35
C THR A 189 -3.26 -22.87 10.91
N MET A 190 -2.30 -22.35 10.13
CA MET A 190 -2.50 -22.05 8.71
C MET A 190 -2.77 -23.32 7.90
N MET A 191 -2.01 -24.40 8.12
CA MET A 191 -2.24 -25.69 7.44
C MET A 191 -3.63 -26.25 7.72
N ARG A 192 -4.13 -26.09 8.96
CA ARG A 192 -5.51 -26.46 9.32
C ARG A 192 -6.54 -25.63 8.55
N ASN A 193 -6.36 -24.31 8.49
CA ASN A 193 -7.26 -23.42 7.74
C ASN A 193 -7.26 -23.72 6.23
N LEU A 194 -6.11 -24.13 5.70
CA LEU A 194 -5.94 -24.50 4.30
C LEU A 194 -6.34 -25.95 4.01
N PHE A 195 -6.70 -26.77 5.00
CA PHE A 195 -6.97 -28.20 4.84
C PHE A 195 -5.83 -28.99 4.18
N LEU A 196 -4.58 -28.61 4.47
CA LEU A 196 -3.36 -29.24 3.94
C LEU A 196 -2.63 -30.01 5.03
N ARG A 197 -2.06 -31.16 4.66
CA ARG A 197 -1.38 -32.06 5.62
C ARG A 197 0.14 -31.91 5.59
N LYS A 198 0.69 -31.38 4.51
CA LYS A 198 2.13 -31.27 4.27
C LYS A 198 2.51 -29.83 3.93
N ALA A 199 3.65 -29.38 4.46
CA ALA A 199 4.25 -28.10 4.13
C ALA A 199 5.68 -28.30 3.60
N SER A 200 5.92 -27.81 2.39
CA SER A 200 7.17 -27.92 1.65
C SER A 200 7.87 -26.58 1.66
N LEU A 201 8.98 -26.51 2.39
CA LEU A 201 9.73 -25.28 2.67
C LEU A 201 10.98 -25.24 1.79
N TRP A 202 11.10 -24.22 0.96
CA TRP A 202 12.18 -24.06 -0.02
C TRP A 202 12.92 -22.72 0.16
N PRO A 203 13.74 -22.56 1.23
CA PRO A 203 14.59 -21.39 1.40
C PRO A 203 15.77 -21.37 0.40
N ARG A 204 16.38 -20.19 0.18
CA ARG A 204 17.59 -20.04 -0.66
C ARG A 204 18.77 -20.92 -0.22
N PHE A 205 18.88 -21.22 1.09
CA PHE A 205 19.92 -22.09 1.65
C PHE A 205 19.57 -23.58 1.62
N HIS A 206 18.46 -23.97 0.98
CA HIS A 206 18.11 -25.38 0.77
C HIS A 206 19.17 -26.05 -0.11
N VAL A 207 19.58 -27.28 0.23
CA VAL A 207 20.72 -27.97 -0.40
C VAL A 207 20.55 -28.09 -1.92
N THR A 208 19.37 -28.48 -2.40
CA THR A 208 19.09 -28.62 -3.84
C THR A 208 19.06 -27.27 -4.56
N VAL A 209 18.60 -26.21 -3.89
CA VAL A 209 18.54 -24.85 -4.45
C VAL A 209 19.96 -24.31 -4.58
N ALA A 210 20.74 -24.37 -3.50
CA ALA A 210 22.14 -23.97 -3.49
C ALA A 210 22.94 -24.73 -4.56
N ARG A 211 22.78 -26.06 -4.67
CA ARG A 211 23.46 -26.86 -5.71
C ARG A 211 23.08 -26.43 -7.13
N SER A 212 21.81 -26.13 -7.37
CA SER A 212 21.32 -25.72 -8.69
C SER A 212 21.85 -24.36 -9.12
N LEU A 213 21.99 -23.42 -8.17
CA LEU A 213 22.43 -22.04 -8.43
C LEU A 213 23.96 -21.88 -8.37
N GLU A 214 24.66 -22.64 -7.53
CA GLU A 214 26.12 -22.53 -7.33
C GLU A 214 26.91 -23.53 -8.19
N GLY A 215 26.28 -24.59 -8.70
CA GLY A 215 26.96 -25.75 -9.27
C GLY A 215 27.51 -25.61 -10.70
N LYS A 216 27.16 -24.56 -11.46
CA LYS A 216 27.56 -24.42 -12.88
C LYS A 216 28.55 -23.27 -13.13
N LYS A 217 28.26 -22.06 -12.68
CA LYS A 217 29.15 -20.89 -12.70
C LYS A 217 28.75 -19.96 -11.54
N LYS A 218 29.66 -19.49 -10.68
CA LYS A 218 29.32 -18.43 -9.70
C LYS A 218 29.21 -17.07 -10.39
N ALA A 219 28.25 -16.24 -10.01
CA ALA A 219 28.10 -14.92 -10.60
C ALA A 219 29.34 -14.09 -10.29
N GLU A 220 29.87 -13.41 -11.30
CA GLU A 220 30.85 -12.36 -11.08
C GLU A 220 30.06 -11.15 -10.58
N VAL A 221 29.89 -11.11 -9.25
CA VAL A 221 29.25 -10.00 -8.55
C VAL A 221 30.37 -9.09 -8.08
N ILE A 222 30.36 -7.86 -8.56
CA ILE A 222 31.29 -6.82 -8.15
C ILE A 222 30.55 -5.96 -7.12
N GLU A 223 30.89 -6.13 -5.86
CA GLU A 223 30.35 -5.34 -4.76
C GLU A 223 31.13 -4.03 -4.64
N LEU A 224 30.42 -2.91 -4.78
CA LEU A 224 30.97 -1.56 -4.70
C LEU A 224 30.39 -0.85 -3.47
N GLU A 225 31.22 -0.77 -2.43
CA GLU A 225 30.90 0.00 -1.22
C GLU A 225 31.13 1.50 -1.48
N VAL A 226 30.05 2.28 -1.42
CA VAL A 226 30.10 3.73 -1.60
C VAL A 226 30.06 4.43 -0.23
N PRO A 227 31.05 5.25 0.14
CA PRO A 227 31.00 5.97 1.40
C PRO A 227 30.01 7.14 1.35
N MET A 228 29.18 7.30 2.39
CA MET A 228 28.35 8.51 2.56
C MET A 228 29.21 9.74 2.89
N THR A 229 28.73 10.91 2.46
CA THR A 229 29.32 12.20 2.87
C THR A 229 29.10 12.45 4.37
N GLU A 230 29.93 13.31 4.96
CA GLU A 230 29.83 13.61 6.40
C GLU A 230 28.49 14.28 6.74
N SER A 231 27.98 15.14 5.86
CA SER A 231 26.67 15.79 6.01
C SER A 231 25.51 14.79 5.92
N MET A 232 25.59 13.78 5.05
CA MET A 232 24.60 12.70 5.01
C MET A 232 24.60 11.87 6.30
N LYS A 233 25.79 11.55 6.83
CA LYS A 233 25.94 10.82 8.10
C LYS A 233 25.37 11.61 9.28
N GLU A 234 25.63 12.91 9.35
CA GLU A 234 25.09 13.79 10.38
C GLU A 234 23.55 13.81 10.37
N ILE A 235 22.94 13.94 9.18
CA ILE A 235 21.48 13.90 9.03
C ILE A 235 20.92 12.52 9.40
N GLN A 236 21.55 11.43 8.92
CA GLN A 236 21.12 10.07 9.24
C GLN A 236 21.11 9.83 10.76
N ASN A 237 22.20 10.19 11.45
CA ASN A 237 22.31 10.03 12.90
C ASN A 237 21.27 10.86 13.66
N ALA A 238 21.03 12.09 13.22
CA ALA A 238 20.01 12.96 13.82
C ALA A 238 18.59 12.38 13.65
N ILE A 239 18.25 11.88 12.46
CA ILE A 239 16.95 11.23 12.23
C ILE A 239 16.81 9.96 13.08
N MET A 240 17.85 9.14 13.16
CA MET A 240 17.84 7.92 13.98
C MET A 240 17.61 8.21 15.46
N ALA A 241 18.22 9.27 15.99
CA ALA A 241 17.97 9.74 17.35
C ALA A 241 16.51 10.22 17.54
N CYS A 242 15.94 10.95 16.57
CA CYS A 242 14.51 11.31 16.61
C CYS A 242 13.58 10.08 16.61
N VAL A 243 13.91 9.05 15.82
CA VAL A 243 13.15 7.78 15.78
C VAL A 243 13.25 7.07 17.13
N GLU A 244 14.44 6.98 17.73
CA GLU A 244 14.64 6.34 19.03
C GLU A 244 13.83 7.02 20.15
N VAL A 245 13.87 8.36 20.22
CA VAL A 245 13.08 9.12 21.20
C VAL A 245 11.58 8.91 20.98
N SER A 246 11.14 8.89 19.71
CA SER A 246 9.73 8.67 19.35
C SER A 246 9.26 7.26 19.74
N ILE A 247 10.09 6.23 19.53
CA ILE A 247 9.81 4.85 19.97
C ILE A 247 9.78 4.77 21.50
N HIS A 248 10.70 5.42 22.20
CA HIS A 248 10.70 5.43 23.66
C HIS A 248 9.44 6.09 24.23
N GLU A 249 8.99 7.19 23.64
CA GLU A 249 7.74 7.84 24.02
C GLU A 249 6.52 6.97 23.69
N LEU A 250 6.53 6.29 22.54
CA LEU A 250 5.50 5.34 22.14
C LEU A 250 5.38 4.17 23.13
N LYS A 251 6.52 3.61 23.57
CA LYS A 251 6.58 2.55 24.61
C LYS A 251 6.04 3.04 25.94
N LYS A 252 6.47 4.22 26.38
CA LYS A 252 6.07 4.80 27.67
C LYS A 252 4.55 5.02 27.77
N ASN A 253 3.91 5.43 26.68
CA ASN A 253 2.48 5.72 26.67
C ASN A 253 1.58 4.48 26.56
N ASN A 254 2.12 3.30 26.22
CA ASN A 254 1.33 2.11 25.90
C ASN A 254 1.76 0.84 26.68
N SER A 255 2.02 0.93 27.99
CA SER A 255 2.64 -0.12 28.82
C SER A 255 1.91 -1.48 28.96
N GLY A 256 0.92 -1.79 28.13
CA GLY A 256 0.17 -3.05 28.11
C GLY A 256 0.35 -3.90 26.85
N LEU A 257 1.19 -3.51 25.89
CA LEU A 257 1.47 -4.26 24.65
C LEU A 257 2.81 -5.01 24.76
N GLU A 258 2.92 -6.16 24.10
CA GLU A 258 4.21 -6.83 23.90
C GLU A 258 5.08 -5.98 22.96
N MET A 259 6.14 -5.38 23.51
CA MET A 259 6.97 -4.35 22.85
C MET A 259 8.34 -4.84 22.39
N ASP A 260 8.57 -6.15 22.41
CA ASP A 260 9.88 -6.73 22.10
C ASP A 260 10.30 -6.44 20.64
N ASP A 261 9.31 -6.33 19.76
CA ASP A 261 9.51 -6.00 18.33
C ASP A 261 9.70 -4.49 18.07
N TRP A 262 9.52 -3.62 19.07
CA TRP A 262 9.69 -2.16 18.90
C TRP A 262 11.13 -1.77 19.20
N ASN A 263 12.07 -2.20 18.37
CA ASN A 263 13.48 -1.82 18.47
C ASN A 263 13.92 -0.98 17.26
N LEU A 264 15.11 -0.40 17.36
CA LEU A 264 15.68 0.45 16.31
C LEU A 264 15.87 -0.33 14.99
N ASP A 265 16.30 -1.59 15.07
CA ASP A 265 16.45 -2.46 13.89
C ASP A 265 15.12 -2.71 13.18
N SER A 266 14.04 -2.91 13.94
CA SER A 266 12.70 -3.12 13.41
C SER A 266 12.13 -1.83 12.83
N ALA A 267 12.49 -0.67 13.37
CA ALA A 267 12.08 0.63 12.86
C ALA A 267 12.60 0.91 11.44
N LEU A 268 13.75 0.32 11.07
CA LEU A 268 14.32 0.44 9.72
C LEU A 268 13.57 -0.42 8.68
N LEU A 269 12.81 -1.42 9.12
CA LEU A 269 12.08 -2.30 8.22
C LEU A 269 10.95 -1.53 7.54
N LYS A 270 10.73 -1.82 6.26
CA LYS A 270 9.74 -1.19 5.36
C LYS A 270 8.30 -1.25 5.93
N ASN A 271 7.98 -2.31 6.67
CA ASN A 271 6.65 -2.62 7.21
C ASN A 271 6.45 -2.26 8.70
N PHE A 272 7.36 -1.50 9.32
CA PHE A 272 7.29 -1.20 10.75
C PHE A 272 6.04 -0.42 11.15
N ASP A 273 5.65 0.60 10.39
CA ASP A 273 4.46 1.41 10.61
C ASP A 273 3.19 0.56 10.50
N VAL A 274 3.12 -0.34 9.52
CA VAL A 274 2.02 -1.30 9.37
C VAL A 274 1.97 -2.25 10.57
N MET A 275 3.12 -2.72 11.05
CA MET A 275 3.21 -3.58 12.23
C MET A 275 2.73 -2.85 13.50
N VAL A 276 3.20 -1.64 13.74
CA VAL A 276 2.80 -0.79 14.87
C VAL A 276 1.32 -0.46 14.77
N ARG A 277 0.81 -0.07 13.60
CA ARG A 277 -0.61 0.20 13.36
C ARG A 277 -1.44 -1.06 13.59
N ARG A 278 -1.02 -2.23 13.10
CA ARG A 278 -1.73 -3.51 13.31
C ARG A 278 -1.81 -3.90 14.78
N GLN A 279 -0.74 -3.67 15.55
CA GLN A 279 -0.73 -3.94 16.99
C GLN A 279 -1.56 -2.91 17.79
N LEU A 280 -1.60 -1.66 17.33
CA LEU A 280 -2.39 -0.59 17.95
C LEU A 280 -3.85 -0.56 17.47
N ASP A 281 -4.18 -1.15 16.33
CA ASP A 281 -5.52 -1.10 15.71
C ASP A 281 -6.64 -1.56 16.66
N PRO A 282 -6.49 -2.65 17.45
CA PRO A 282 -7.49 -3.05 18.42
C PRO A 282 -7.82 -1.94 19.43
N ASN A 283 -6.80 -1.19 19.86
CA ASN A 283 -6.95 -0.14 20.85
C ASN A 283 -6.90 1.27 20.24
N TRP A 284 -6.96 1.43 18.91
CA TRP A 284 -6.66 2.71 18.24
C TRP A 284 -7.61 3.83 18.69
N HIS A 285 -8.85 3.48 19.01
CA HIS A 285 -9.84 4.42 19.55
C HIS A 285 -9.49 4.91 20.98
N ARG A 286 -8.73 4.12 21.76
CA ARG A 286 -8.27 4.42 23.13
C ARG A 286 -6.92 5.13 23.17
N VAL A 287 -6.14 4.96 22.11
CA VAL A 287 -4.81 5.55 21.98
C VAL A 287 -4.95 7.08 21.92
N SER A 288 -4.15 7.77 22.75
CA SER A 288 -4.17 9.23 22.84
C SER A 288 -3.85 9.87 21.48
N TRP A 289 -4.40 11.05 21.22
CA TRP A 289 -4.11 11.80 19.99
C TRP A 289 -2.59 11.98 19.78
N LYS A 290 -1.84 12.25 20.86
CA LYS A 290 -0.37 12.34 20.84
C LYS A 290 0.29 11.06 20.32
N THR A 291 -0.19 9.90 20.73
CA THR A 291 0.36 8.61 20.28
C THR A 291 0.03 8.36 18.81
N LYS A 292 -1.18 8.72 18.35
CA LYS A 292 -1.53 8.65 16.92
C LYS A 292 -0.62 9.54 16.08
N GLN A 293 -0.31 10.74 16.59
CA GLN A 293 0.63 11.65 15.96
C GLN A 293 2.04 11.04 15.90
N ILE A 294 2.55 10.47 16.98
CA ILE A 294 3.87 9.81 17.00
C ILE A 294 3.96 8.68 15.95
N VAL A 295 2.90 7.89 15.78
CA VAL A 295 2.87 6.84 14.75
C VAL A 295 2.94 7.41 13.33
N ASN A 296 2.27 8.54 13.08
CA ASN A 296 2.38 9.27 11.81
C ASN A 296 3.78 9.88 11.65
N ASP A 297 4.33 10.49 12.71
CA ASP A 297 5.68 11.07 12.71
C ASP A 297 6.75 10.00 12.44
N LEU A 298 6.63 8.79 13.00
CA LEU A 298 7.51 7.66 12.70
C LEU A 298 7.46 7.27 11.22
N THR A 299 6.29 7.39 10.58
CA THR A 299 6.16 7.15 9.14
C THR A 299 6.94 8.19 8.35
N VAL A 300 6.85 9.46 8.75
CA VAL A 300 7.55 10.60 8.14
C VAL A 300 9.07 10.51 8.34
N LEU A 301 9.54 10.28 9.57
CA LEU A 301 10.98 10.16 9.89
C LEU A 301 11.64 8.99 9.13
N ARG A 302 10.94 7.86 8.99
CA ARG A 302 11.41 6.73 8.17
C ARG A 302 11.45 7.08 6.68
N GLY A 303 10.44 7.82 6.20
CA GLY A 303 10.45 8.37 4.84
C GLY A 303 11.64 9.31 4.59
N MET A 304 12.01 10.12 5.59
CA MET A 304 13.19 10.98 5.51
C MET A 304 14.49 10.16 5.40
N LEU A 305 14.65 9.06 6.14
CA LEU A 305 15.82 8.18 6.02
C LEU A 305 16.01 7.65 4.60
N GLN A 306 14.91 7.25 3.93
CA GLN A 306 14.95 6.84 2.52
C GLN A 306 15.25 8.04 1.60
N SER A 307 14.66 9.20 1.89
CA SER A 307 14.84 10.42 1.08
C SER A 307 16.27 10.95 1.12
N VAL A 308 17.01 10.81 2.22
CA VAL A 308 18.43 11.25 2.33
C VAL A 308 19.32 10.53 1.32
N VAL A 309 19.06 9.24 1.12
CA VAL A 309 19.86 8.36 0.26
C VAL A 309 19.36 8.39 -1.19
N GLY A 310 18.04 8.50 -1.39
CA GLY A 310 17.42 8.47 -2.71
C GLY A 310 17.41 9.81 -3.43
N PHE A 311 17.15 10.93 -2.76
CA PHE A 311 16.99 12.24 -3.40
C PHE A 311 18.27 13.06 -3.46
N ASP A 312 18.38 13.92 -4.48
CA ASP A 312 19.44 14.92 -4.55
C ASP A 312 19.29 15.96 -3.43
N SER A 313 20.38 16.66 -3.11
CA SER A 313 20.42 17.59 -1.98
C SER A 313 19.39 18.72 -2.08
N VAL A 314 19.06 19.19 -3.29
CA VAL A 314 18.05 20.25 -3.51
C VAL A 314 16.64 19.71 -3.31
N THR A 315 16.31 18.60 -3.95
CA THR A 315 14.98 17.96 -3.85
C THR A 315 14.73 17.48 -2.42
N PHE A 316 15.76 16.99 -1.73
CA PHE A 316 15.68 16.64 -0.32
C PHE A 316 15.35 17.86 0.56
N LEU A 317 15.98 19.01 0.32
CA LEU A 317 15.68 20.26 1.04
C LEU A 317 14.24 20.73 0.77
N GLN A 318 13.79 20.68 -0.49
CA GLN A 318 12.41 20.98 -0.85
C GLN A 318 11.42 20.06 -0.09
N HIS A 319 11.71 18.76 -0.05
CA HIS A 319 10.90 17.80 0.67
C HIS A 319 10.85 18.11 2.17
N LEU A 320 11.99 18.45 2.80
CA LEU A 320 12.03 18.86 4.20
C LEU A 320 11.19 20.11 4.48
N ASP A 321 11.25 21.13 3.63
CA ASP A 321 10.44 22.34 3.78
C ASP A 321 8.94 22.03 3.67
N THR A 322 8.54 21.14 2.75
CA THR A 322 7.13 20.69 2.65
C THR A 322 6.68 19.94 3.91
N ILE A 323 7.54 19.07 4.47
CA ILE A 323 7.24 18.35 5.71
C ILE A 323 7.12 19.32 6.88
N HIS A 324 8.03 20.29 6.98
CA HIS A 324 7.99 21.31 8.03
C HIS A 324 6.68 22.10 7.97
N ALA A 325 6.26 22.54 6.79
CA ALA A 325 5.00 23.25 6.62
C ALA A 325 3.78 22.38 6.99
N ALA A 326 3.76 21.11 6.58
CA ALA A 326 2.66 20.19 6.86
C ALA A 326 2.51 19.84 8.35
N HIS A 327 3.63 19.78 9.09
CA HIS A 327 3.64 19.45 10.52
C HIS A 327 3.67 20.69 11.42
N SER A 328 3.89 21.88 10.85
CA SER A 328 3.81 23.14 11.57
C SER A 328 2.36 23.42 12.01
N PRO A 329 2.14 23.82 13.27
CA PRO A 329 0.80 24.10 13.76
C PRO A 329 0.21 25.37 13.13
N GLN A 330 -1.11 25.38 12.96
CA GLN A 330 -1.83 26.61 12.62
C GLN A 330 -1.62 27.68 13.71
N PRO A 331 -1.46 28.98 13.35
CA PRO A 331 -1.29 30.05 14.31
C PRO A 331 -2.42 30.08 15.35
N GLY A 332 -2.09 29.89 16.63
CA GLY A 332 -3.05 29.82 17.74
C GLY A 332 -3.25 28.44 18.36
N SER A 333 -2.65 27.38 17.81
CA SER A 333 -2.74 26.02 18.38
C SER A 333 -1.79 25.82 19.57
N THR A 334 -2.19 24.99 20.54
CA THR A 334 -1.42 24.68 21.75
C THR A 334 -0.25 23.74 21.45
N ARG A 335 0.79 23.75 22.31
CA ARG A 335 1.96 22.84 22.22
C ARG A 335 1.60 21.35 22.22
N GLN A 336 0.40 20.99 22.65
CA GLN A 336 -0.08 19.61 22.70
C GLN A 336 -0.53 19.08 21.34
N SER A 337 -0.71 19.95 20.33
CA SER A 337 -1.10 19.55 18.97
C SER A 337 0.09 19.44 17.99
N GLN A 338 1.33 19.41 18.49
CA GLN A 338 2.54 19.57 17.68
C GLN A 338 3.34 18.26 17.67
N SER A 339 4.00 17.98 16.55
CA SER A 339 4.84 16.79 16.42
C SER A 339 6.02 16.90 17.40
N PRO A 340 6.17 15.95 18.35
CA PRO A 340 7.18 16.07 19.40
C PRO A 340 8.62 16.14 18.88
N TRP A 341 8.90 15.51 17.74
CA TRP A 341 10.24 15.44 17.19
C TRP A 341 10.76 16.80 16.68
N LEU A 342 9.89 17.73 16.25
CA LEU A 342 10.29 19.08 15.80
C LEU A 342 10.87 19.96 16.90
N PHE A 343 10.73 19.56 18.17
CA PHE A 343 11.30 20.27 19.33
C PHE A 343 12.66 19.75 19.76
N LEU A 344 13.11 18.64 19.17
CA LEU A 344 14.39 18.04 19.47
C LEU A 344 15.54 18.88 18.89
N ASP A 345 16.69 18.89 19.56
CA ASP A 345 17.89 19.59 19.07
C ASP A 345 18.40 18.91 17.77
N GLU A 346 18.19 17.60 17.68
CA GLU A 346 18.48 16.76 16.52
C GLU A 346 17.69 17.21 15.29
N ALA A 347 16.43 17.64 15.47
CA ALA A 347 15.63 18.14 14.35
C ALA A 347 16.23 19.43 13.76
N GLN A 348 16.76 20.34 14.60
CA GLN A 348 17.45 21.54 14.11
C GLN A 348 18.69 21.16 13.29
N THR A 349 19.44 20.15 13.75
CA THR A 349 20.62 19.64 13.04
C THR A 349 20.26 19.12 11.64
N ILE A 350 19.10 18.48 11.46
CA ILE A 350 18.62 18.02 10.15
C ILE A 350 18.43 19.20 9.19
N PHE A 351 17.66 20.22 9.59
CA PHE A 351 17.36 21.37 8.71
C PHE A 351 18.58 22.25 8.45
N ASP A 352 19.44 22.44 9.45
CA ASP A 352 20.66 23.25 9.30
C ASP A 352 21.65 22.56 8.36
N THR A 353 21.86 21.25 8.54
CA THR A 353 22.78 20.48 7.70
C THR A 353 22.24 20.35 6.29
N ALA A 354 20.96 20.04 6.11
CA ALA A 354 20.33 19.96 4.78
C ALA A 354 20.49 21.25 3.97
N ARG A 355 20.35 22.42 4.61
CA ARG A 355 20.60 23.72 3.95
C ARG A 355 22.05 23.89 3.53
N ARG A 356 23.02 23.56 4.42
CA ARG A 356 24.45 23.65 4.10
C ARG A 356 24.87 22.78 2.92
N ARG A 357 24.16 21.66 2.65
CA ARG A 357 24.39 20.81 1.46
C ARG A 357 24.07 21.55 0.15
N VAL A 358 23.13 22.49 0.18
CA VAL A 358 22.66 23.22 -1.00
C VAL A 358 23.36 24.56 -1.14
N TYR A 359 23.38 25.38 -0.09
CA TYR A 359 24.02 26.70 -0.09
C TYR A 359 24.54 27.07 1.31
N THR A 360 25.57 27.92 1.36
CA THR A 360 26.15 28.42 2.62
C THR A 360 26.30 29.94 2.61
N GLY A 361 26.19 30.58 3.78
CA GLY A 361 26.43 32.02 3.96
C GLY A 361 27.90 32.33 4.19
N LYS A 362 28.42 33.37 3.53
CA LYS A 362 29.82 33.80 3.66
C LYS A 362 29.98 34.89 4.72
N GLN A 363 30.57 34.56 5.87
CA GLN A 363 31.11 35.59 6.78
C GLN A 363 32.31 36.27 6.11
N LYS A 364 32.16 37.51 5.65
CA LYS A 364 33.32 38.35 5.30
C LYS A 364 34.03 38.77 6.58
N ALA A 365 35.31 38.41 6.72
CA ALA A 365 36.16 38.96 7.78
C ALA A 365 36.46 40.45 7.48
N GLY A 366 35.77 41.36 8.18
CA GLY A 366 35.95 42.81 8.11
C GLY A 366 35.18 43.53 9.23
N PRO A 367 35.53 44.80 9.58
CA PRO A 367 35.05 45.44 10.82
C PRO A 367 33.57 45.92 10.76
N ASP A 368 32.95 45.95 9.58
CA ASP A 368 31.55 46.36 9.38
C ASP A 368 30.71 45.15 8.95
N THR A 369 30.12 44.47 9.93
CA THR A 369 29.35 43.24 9.73
C THR A 369 27.89 43.55 9.34
N SER A 370 27.59 43.46 8.05
CA SER A 370 26.24 43.14 7.55
C SER A 370 26.32 42.74 6.07
N ILE A 371 25.85 41.52 5.78
CA ILE A 371 25.60 40.84 4.49
C ILE A 371 26.54 39.63 4.27
N ASP A 372 26.07 38.47 4.74
CA ASP A 372 26.50 37.15 4.28
C ASP A 372 25.94 36.96 2.86
N SER A 373 26.78 37.00 1.82
CA SER A 373 26.38 36.56 0.48
C SER A 373 26.26 35.03 0.49
N LEU A 374 25.11 34.48 0.09
CA LEU A 374 24.91 33.03 -0.05
C LEU A 374 25.66 32.51 -1.29
N ARG A 375 26.28 31.32 -1.20
CA ARG A 375 26.91 30.62 -2.32
C ARG A 375 26.34 29.22 -2.49
N PRO A 376 26.14 28.74 -3.73
CA PRO A 376 25.71 27.37 -3.98
C PRO A 376 26.86 26.40 -3.69
N VAL A 377 26.59 25.39 -2.85
CA VAL A 377 27.50 24.26 -2.58
C VAL A 377 27.13 23.07 -3.46
N LEU A 378 25.82 22.79 -3.60
CA LEU A 378 25.25 21.74 -4.45
C LEU A 378 25.97 20.40 -4.33
N GLU A 379 25.95 19.82 -3.12
CA GLU A 379 26.51 18.49 -2.86
C GLU A 379 25.85 17.44 -3.78
N GLU A 380 26.68 16.76 -4.58
CA GLU A 380 26.30 15.65 -5.45
C GLU A 380 26.21 14.32 -4.67
N GLN A 381 25.38 13.39 -5.11
CA GLN A 381 25.32 12.07 -4.48
C GLN A 381 26.59 11.26 -4.83
N PRO A 382 27.28 10.65 -3.85
CA PRO A 382 28.50 9.87 -4.13
C PRO A 382 28.29 8.70 -5.11
N LYS A 383 27.10 8.08 -5.10
CA LYS A 383 26.76 6.98 -6.04
C LYS A 383 26.81 7.39 -7.51
N TRP A 384 26.60 8.66 -7.86
CA TRP A 384 26.64 9.11 -9.26
C TRP A 384 28.05 9.03 -9.85
N ALA A 385 29.06 9.41 -9.07
CA ALA A 385 30.46 9.31 -9.49
C ALA A 385 30.85 7.84 -9.75
N VAL A 386 30.47 6.94 -8.83
CA VAL A 386 30.73 5.50 -8.96
C VAL A 386 29.96 4.89 -10.14
N LEU A 387 28.72 5.29 -10.35
CA LEU A 387 27.94 4.85 -11.52
C LEU A 387 28.62 5.25 -12.83
N ALA A 388 29.14 6.48 -12.92
CA ALA A 388 29.85 6.94 -14.10
C ALA A 388 31.17 6.19 -14.32
N GLU A 389 31.92 5.89 -13.25
CA GLU A 389 33.11 5.04 -13.32
C GLU A 389 32.78 3.62 -13.81
N VAL A 390 31.70 3.01 -13.32
CA VAL A 390 31.24 1.70 -13.77
C VAL A 390 30.83 1.72 -15.24
N LEU A 391 30.13 2.76 -15.70
CA LEU A 391 29.75 2.89 -17.11
C LEU A 391 30.99 3.07 -18.02
N GLN A 392 31.99 3.83 -17.59
CA GLN A 392 33.26 3.97 -18.31
C GLN A 392 34.06 2.65 -18.34
N GLU A 393 34.03 1.87 -17.26
CA GLU A 393 34.61 0.53 -17.22
C GLU A 393 33.91 -0.40 -18.22
N ILE A 394 32.58 -0.40 -18.24
CA ILE A 394 31.79 -1.22 -19.16
C ILE A 394 32.06 -0.82 -20.61
N ASP A 395 32.09 0.47 -20.92
CA ASP A 395 32.39 0.97 -22.28
C ASP A 395 33.78 0.55 -22.74
N ARG A 396 34.77 0.68 -21.85
CA ARG A 396 36.13 0.20 -22.09
C ARG A 396 36.17 -1.31 -22.34
N ASP A 397 35.44 -2.09 -21.56
CA ASP A 397 35.35 -3.53 -21.72
C ASP A 397 34.65 -3.93 -23.03
N LEU A 398 33.60 -3.21 -23.43
CA LEU A 398 32.93 -3.39 -24.72
C LEU A 398 33.89 -3.09 -25.89
N TYR A 399 34.75 -2.09 -25.75
CA TYR A 399 35.74 -1.71 -26.77
C TYR A 399 36.89 -2.72 -26.90
N PHE A 400 37.46 -3.18 -25.79
CA PHE A 400 38.65 -4.05 -25.80
C PHE A 400 38.36 -5.56 -25.86
N GLU A 401 37.19 -6.01 -25.39
CA GLU A 401 36.73 -7.41 -25.52
C GLU A 401 35.57 -7.52 -26.53
N PRO A 402 35.85 -7.43 -27.85
CA PRO A 402 34.80 -7.49 -28.87
C PRO A 402 34.08 -8.85 -28.88
N MET A 403 32.77 -8.77 -29.13
CA MET A 403 31.74 -9.80 -29.00
C MET A 403 32.20 -11.24 -29.29
N THR A 404 32.24 -12.07 -28.25
CA THR A 404 31.99 -13.51 -28.43
C THR A 404 30.50 -13.67 -28.69
N ARG A 405 30.10 -14.37 -29.76
CA ARG A 405 28.68 -14.58 -30.11
C ARG A 405 27.98 -15.41 -29.03
N ASP A 406 27.40 -14.71 -28.07
CA ASP A 406 26.51 -15.22 -27.04
C ASP A 406 25.06 -14.82 -27.37
N ASP A 407 24.06 -15.40 -26.72
CA ASP A 407 22.63 -15.05 -26.86
C ASP A 407 22.25 -13.77 -26.07
N SER A 408 23.23 -13.10 -25.45
CA SER A 408 23.05 -11.85 -24.72
C SER A 408 23.17 -10.62 -25.64
N ASN A 409 22.36 -9.60 -25.35
CA ASN A 409 22.48 -8.29 -25.99
C ASN A 409 23.58 -7.45 -25.29
N GLY A 410 24.09 -6.44 -25.98
CA GLY A 410 25.05 -5.46 -25.42
C GLY A 410 24.43 -4.50 -24.40
N THR A 411 23.13 -4.65 -24.11
CA THR A 411 22.36 -3.78 -23.22
C THR A 411 22.90 -3.74 -21.79
N ILE A 412 22.90 -2.53 -21.22
CA ILE A 412 23.19 -2.26 -19.81
C ILE A 412 21.86 -2.00 -19.11
N LEU A 413 21.51 -2.87 -18.14
CA LEU A 413 20.29 -2.73 -17.35
C LEU A 413 20.61 -2.15 -15.97
N ILE A 414 20.15 -0.93 -15.71
CA ILE A 414 20.25 -0.27 -14.41
C ILE A 414 18.94 -0.47 -13.65
N MET A 415 19.02 -1.09 -12.48
CA MET A 415 17.87 -1.39 -11.62
C MET A 415 17.85 -0.50 -10.38
N CYS A 416 16.71 0.13 -10.14
CA CYS A 416 16.50 1.11 -9.06
C CYS A 416 15.28 0.75 -8.20
N ALA A 417 15.13 1.32 -6.99
CA ALA A 417 13.96 1.04 -6.17
C ALA A 417 12.68 1.75 -6.62
N ASP A 418 12.78 3.02 -7.02
CA ASP A 418 11.62 3.87 -7.28
C ASP A 418 11.69 4.51 -8.68
N THR A 419 10.54 4.76 -9.30
CA THR A 419 10.48 5.44 -10.61
C THR A 419 11.02 6.87 -10.56
N ALA A 420 10.94 7.53 -9.41
CA ALA A 420 11.54 8.85 -9.17
C ALA A 420 13.08 8.81 -9.30
N THR A 421 13.72 7.78 -8.73
CA THR A 421 15.17 7.59 -8.87
C THR A 421 15.56 7.27 -10.32
N CYS A 422 14.71 6.53 -11.05
CA CYS A 422 14.92 6.27 -12.48
C CYS A 422 14.92 7.57 -13.30
N ARG A 423 13.96 8.48 -13.05
CA ARG A 423 13.89 9.79 -13.71
C ARG A 423 15.11 10.65 -13.39
N GLN A 424 15.55 10.64 -12.13
CA GLN A 424 16.72 11.38 -11.68
C GLN A 424 18.01 10.86 -12.32
N LEU A 425 18.20 9.53 -12.38
CA LEU A 425 19.36 8.94 -13.03
C LEU A 425 19.34 9.17 -14.54
N ARG A 426 18.16 9.10 -15.17
CA ARG A 426 18.01 9.46 -16.60
C ARG A 426 18.47 10.89 -16.86
N GLU A 427 18.00 11.85 -16.06
CA GLU A 427 18.42 13.25 -16.17
C GLU A 427 19.93 13.40 -15.94
N TYR A 428 20.49 12.73 -14.94
CA TYR A 428 21.92 12.74 -14.67
C TYR A 428 22.74 12.21 -15.86
N LEU A 429 22.42 11.03 -16.38
CA LEU A 429 23.15 10.42 -17.50
C LEU A 429 23.07 11.25 -18.77
N GLN A 430 21.95 11.95 -19.01
CA GLN A 430 21.81 12.87 -20.14
C GLN A 430 22.65 14.15 -19.99
N THR A 431 22.95 14.57 -18.75
CA THR A 431 23.60 15.86 -18.47
C THR A 431 25.00 15.75 -17.86
N MET A 432 25.50 14.54 -17.60
CA MET A 432 26.74 14.29 -16.84
C MET A 432 28.01 14.90 -17.46
N HIS A 433 28.03 15.12 -18.79
CA HIS A 433 29.15 15.73 -19.51
C HIS A 433 28.97 17.25 -19.74
N ILE A 434 27.85 17.83 -19.31
CA ILE A 434 27.55 19.26 -19.46
C ILE A 434 28.12 20.01 -18.24
N LYS A 435 29.15 20.84 -18.44
CA LYS A 435 29.77 21.64 -17.37
C LYS A 435 29.31 23.10 -17.42
N PRO A 436 28.86 23.67 -16.28
CA PRO A 436 28.56 25.09 -16.19
C PRO A 436 29.86 25.92 -16.14
N LYS A 437 30.01 26.92 -17.03
CA LYS A 437 31.15 27.85 -16.96
C LYS A 437 31.00 28.77 -15.74
N SER A 438 31.93 28.70 -14.79
CA SER A 438 32.10 29.74 -13.77
C SER A 438 33.07 30.82 -14.26
N GLU A 439 32.69 32.10 -14.20
CA GLU A 439 33.51 33.24 -14.64
C GLU A 439 34.87 33.41 -13.92
N GLN A 440 35.21 32.55 -12.94
CA GLN A 440 36.45 32.69 -12.13
C GLN A 440 37.68 31.92 -12.67
N LYS A 441 37.59 31.16 -13.77
CA LYS A 441 38.76 30.51 -14.39
C LYS A 441 39.43 31.38 -15.48
N LYS A 442 39.86 32.60 -15.14
CA LYS A 442 40.68 33.44 -16.05
C LYS A 442 42.15 33.59 -15.67
N VAL A 443 42.66 32.89 -14.64
CA VAL A 443 44.03 33.14 -14.13
C VAL A 443 44.89 31.90 -13.91
N VAL A 444 44.45 30.68 -14.26
CA VAL A 444 45.31 29.48 -14.12
C VAL A 444 45.28 28.64 -15.40
N GLU A 445 45.70 29.26 -16.51
CA GLU A 445 45.55 28.70 -17.85
C GLU A 445 46.85 28.05 -18.38
N PHE A 446 47.66 27.40 -17.53
CA PHE A 446 48.94 26.82 -18.03
C PHE A 446 49.38 25.45 -17.49
N TYR A 447 48.59 24.76 -16.65
CA TYR A 447 48.99 23.42 -16.14
C TYR A 447 47.86 22.37 -15.94
N GLU A 448 46.61 22.61 -16.37
CA GLU A 448 45.47 21.70 -16.08
C GLU A 448 44.77 21.10 -17.32
N GLU A 449 45.45 20.92 -18.46
CA GLU A 449 44.87 20.28 -19.67
C GLU A 449 44.59 18.76 -19.51
N GLN A 450 44.71 18.18 -18.32
CA GLN A 450 44.46 16.74 -18.08
C GLN A 450 43.26 16.42 -17.17
N GLU A 451 42.56 17.42 -16.62
CA GLU A 451 41.36 17.19 -15.78
C GLU A 451 40.02 17.36 -16.53
N GLU A 452 40.04 17.54 -17.86
CA GLU A 452 38.93 18.16 -18.59
C GLU A 452 37.65 17.31 -18.72
N ASP A 453 37.69 15.99 -18.54
CA ASP A 453 36.55 15.10 -18.90
C ASP A 453 35.94 14.29 -17.73
N LYS A 454 36.06 14.78 -16.49
CA LYS A 454 35.36 14.15 -15.35
C LYS A 454 33.84 14.42 -15.41
N PRO A 455 32.98 13.40 -15.25
CA PRO A 455 31.52 13.56 -15.22
C PRO A 455 31.06 14.29 -13.96
N SER A 456 30.06 15.18 -14.07
CA SER A 456 29.54 15.98 -12.95
C SER A 456 28.04 16.23 -13.08
N ALA A 457 27.33 16.22 -11.95
CA ALA A 457 25.91 16.56 -11.87
C ALA A 457 25.63 18.06 -11.70
N SER A 458 26.66 18.91 -11.72
CA SER A 458 26.57 20.33 -11.38
C SER A 458 25.54 21.11 -12.21
N TYR A 459 25.38 20.79 -13.50
CA TYR A 459 24.39 21.42 -14.37
C TYR A 459 22.95 21.11 -13.92
N MET A 460 22.62 19.83 -13.73
CA MET A 460 21.33 19.37 -13.19
C MET A 460 21.03 20.05 -11.84
N MET A 461 22.01 20.09 -10.94
CA MET A 461 21.84 20.64 -9.59
C MET A 461 21.58 22.15 -9.58
N ARG A 462 22.24 22.91 -10.47
CA ARG A 462 21.97 24.34 -10.67
C ARG A 462 20.56 24.61 -11.17
N ARG A 463 20.10 23.81 -12.14
CA ARG A 463 18.72 23.88 -12.66
C ARG A 463 17.70 23.67 -11.54
N LYS A 464 17.86 22.58 -10.78
CA LYS A 464 16.99 22.24 -9.64
C LYS A 464 16.99 23.32 -8.56
N LEU A 465 18.15 23.91 -8.25
CA LEU A 465 18.22 25.00 -7.27
C LEU A 465 17.39 26.21 -7.69
N ARG A 466 17.46 26.61 -8.96
CA ARG A 466 16.67 27.72 -9.50
C ARG A 466 15.18 27.44 -9.44
N ASP A 467 14.76 26.23 -9.77
CA ASP A 467 13.35 25.83 -9.69
C ASP A 467 12.88 25.78 -8.22
N TYR A 468 13.72 25.31 -7.30
CA TYR A 468 13.46 25.35 -5.86
C TYR A 468 13.30 26.78 -5.32
N LEU A 469 14.18 27.72 -5.70
CA LEU A 469 14.11 29.10 -5.21
C LEU A 469 12.84 29.81 -5.71
N LYS A 470 12.43 29.57 -6.96
CA LYS A 470 11.13 30.05 -7.48
C LYS A 470 9.97 29.45 -6.71
N TRP A 471 9.95 28.12 -6.59
CA TRP A 471 8.94 27.39 -5.85
C TRP A 471 8.84 27.86 -4.39
N LYS A 472 9.95 28.11 -3.71
CA LYS A 472 9.97 28.55 -2.31
C LYS A 472 9.36 29.95 -2.15
N GLY A 473 9.62 30.85 -3.10
CA GLY A 473 8.99 32.17 -3.14
C GLY A 473 7.47 32.08 -3.30
N GLU A 474 7.01 31.28 -4.26
CA GLU A 474 5.58 31.02 -4.50
C GLU A 474 4.93 30.33 -3.30
N PHE A 475 5.58 29.31 -2.75
CA PHE A 475 5.11 28.54 -1.60
C PHE A 475 4.92 29.41 -0.36
N ALA A 476 5.87 30.31 -0.07
CA ALA A 476 5.75 31.26 1.03
C ALA A 476 4.52 32.17 0.87
N HIS A 477 4.26 32.64 -0.35
CA HIS A 477 3.11 33.48 -0.67
C HIS A 477 1.78 32.71 -0.50
N VAL A 478 1.68 31.52 -1.09
CA VAL A 478 0.50 30.65 -0.99
C VAL A 478 0.21 30.27 0.45
N SER A 479 1.24 29.91 1.21
CA SER A 479 1.12 29.56 2.62
C SER A 479 0.56 30.73 3.44
N ALA A 480 1.09 31.94 3.26
CA ALA A 480 0.61 33.14 3.93
C ALA A 480 -0.87 33.44 3.60
N ASN A 481 -1.26 33.32 2.33
CA ASN A 481 -2.63 33.56 1.86
C ASN A 481 -3.62 32.53 2.41
N LEU A 482 -3.26 31.25 2.39
CA LEU A 482 -4.09 30.18 2.96
C LEU A 482 -4.32 30.37 4.47
N PHE A 483 -3.28 30.76 5.21
CA PHE A 483 -3.42 31.02 6.65
C PHE A 483 -4.24 32.28 6.96
N ALA A 484 -4.08 33.35 6.18
CA ALA A 484 -4.89 34.56 6.31
C ALA A 484 -6.39 34.26 6.05
N THR A 485 -6.66 33.46 5.02
CA THR A 485 -8.03 33.05 4.65
C THR A 485 -8.66 32.18 5.74
N ASN A 486 -7.93 31.21 6.28
CA ASN A 486 -8.41 30.38 7.39
C ASN A 486 -8.70 31.20 8.65
N GLN A 487 -7.84 32.16 9.00
CA GLN A 487 -8.10 33.08 10.12
C GLN A 487 -9.34 33.95 9.88
N ASN A 488 -9.56 34.42 8.66
CA ASN A 488 -10.74 35.22 8.31
C ASN A 488 -12.03 34.38 8.34
N ALA A 489 -11.98 33.13 7.89
CA ALA A 489 -13.10 32.19 7.99
C ALA A 489 -13.44 31.85 9.46
N LEU A 490 -12.42 31.60 10.30
CA LEU A 490 -12.57 31.39 11.74
C LEU A 490 -13.16 32.62 12.47
N ARG A 491 -12.77 33.83 12.05
CA ARG A 491 -13.36 35.09 12.57
C ARG A 491 -14.80 35.29 12.11
N GLY A 492 -15.12 34.93 10.86
CA GLY A 492 -16.48 34.99 10.31
C GLY A 492 -17.47 34.03 10.97
N ALA A 493 -17.00 32.89 11.50
CA ALA A 493 -17.80 31.93 12.23
C ALA A 493 -18.08 32.31 13.70
N SER A 494 -17.45 33.38 14.22
CA SER A 494 -17.69 33.87 15.59
C SER A 494 -18.79 34.95 15.61
N ASP A 495 -19.87 34.70 16.35
CA ASP A 495 -21.03 35.58 16.49
C ASP A 495 -20.61 37.01 16.95
N PRO A 496 -20.93 38.09 16.19
CA PRO A 496 -20.51 39.45 16.51
C PRO A 496 -21.11 40.02 17.82
N ARG A 497 -21.97 39.27 18.52
CA ARG A 497 -22.66 39.71 19.74
C ARG A 497 -21.87 39.55 21.05
N LEU A 498 -20.69 38.92 21.03
CA LEU A 498 -19.85 38.73 22.23
C LEU A 498 -18.56 39.57 22.19
N LYS A 499 -18.70 40.90 22.08
CA LYS A 499 -17.60 41.84 22.38
C LYS A 499 -17.57 42.17 23.87
N ASN A 500 -17.02 41.27 24.69
CA ASN A 500 -16.54 41.65 26.02
C ASN A 500 -15.17 42.30 25.88
N ARG A 501 -15.12 43.62 26.08
CA ARG A 501 -13.89 44.40 26.28
C ARG A 501 -13.04 43.75 27.37
N ALA A 502 -11.85 43.26 27.01
CA ALA A 502 -10.83 42.92 27.99
C ALA A 502 -10.40 44.20 28.74
N PRO A 503 -10.28 44.19 30.09
CA PRO A 503 -9.86 45.37 30.83
C PRO A 503 -8.38 45.66 30.60
N SER A 504 -8.11 46.85 30.07
CA SER A 504 -6.81 47.52 30.09
C SER A 504 -6.42 47.81 31.54
N ASN A 505 -5.77 46.86 32.22
CA ASN A 505 -4.76 47.11 33.27
C ASN A 505 -4.36 45.80 33.96
N LYS A 506 -3.31 45.16 33.46
CA LYS A 506 -2.38 44.38 34.30
C LYS A 506 -0.96 44.75 33.91
N ARG A 507 -0.38 45.69 34.67
CA ARG A 507 1.08 45.85 34.77
C ARG A 507 1.64 44.53 35.30
N ARG A 508 2.11 43.66 34.39
CA ARG A 508 2.91 42.50 34.74
C ARG A 508 4.25 43.01 35.25
N ARG A 509 4.47 42.80 36.54
CA ARG A 509 5.72 43.10 37.25
C ARG A 509 6.82 42.23 36.63
N VAL A 510 7.66 42.82 35.78
CA VAL A 510 8.89 42.19 35.30
C VAL A 510 9.89 42.26 36.45
N ARG A 511 10.25 41.10 37.00
CA ARG A 511 11.32 40.96 37.97
C ARG A 511 12.41 40.12 37.32
N GLY A 512 13.59 40.71 37.16
CA GLY A 512 14.82 40.01 36.82
C GLY A 512 15.09 39.94 35.32
N GLY A 513 15.92 40.85 34.84
CA GLY A 513 16.60 40.69 33.56
C GLY A 513 17.55 39.51 33.61
N GLY A 514 17.37 38.58 32.69
CA GLY A 514 18.39 37.68 32.20
C GLY A 514 18.37 37.78 30.69
N LEU A 515 19.44 38.32 30.10
CA LEU A 515 19.75 38.22 28.69
C LEU A 515 19.83 36.72 28.35
N THR A 516 18.69 36.10 28.06
CA THR A 516 18.66 34.84 27.33
C THR A 516 18.73 35.25 25.87
N ALA A 517 19.92 35.08 25.29
CA ALA A 517 20.10 35.12 23.86
C ALA A 517 18.96 34.30 23.23
N THR A 518 18.17 34.93 22.37
CA THR A 518 17.35 34.22 21.40
C THR A 518 18.29 33.29 20.65
N VAL A 519 18.22 32.00 20.93
CA VAL A 519 18.92 30.99 20.12
C VAL A 519 18.32 31.10 18.72
N ASN A 520 19.11 31.61 17.77
CA ASN A 520 18.70 31.72 16.37
C ASN A 520 18.17 30.36 15.89
N GLY A 521 16.92 30.30 15.44
CA GLY A 521 16.32 29.10 14.84
C GLY A 521 15.07 28.52 15.52
N ARG A 522 14.69 28.99 16.73
CA ARG A 522 13.45 28.54 17.41
C ARG A 522 12.35 29.60 17.40
N ALA A 523 11.11 29.16 17.13
CA ALA A 523 9.91 29.98 17.24
C ALA A 523 9.52 30.21 18.72
N GLU A 524 8.64 31.17 19.00
CA GLU A 524 8.20 31.52 20.36
C GLU A 524 7.59 30.34 21.15
N ASN A 525 7.10 29.33 20.43
CA ASN A 525 6.53 28.09 20.98
C ASN A 525 7.58 27.00 21.29
N GLY A 526 8.85 27.21 20.92
CA GLY A 526 9.97 26.28 21.09
C GLY A 526 10.20 25.32 19.91
N SER A 527 9.33 25.32 18.89
CA SER A 527 9.52 24.54 17.65
C SER A 527 10.51 25.22 16.71
N ILE A 528 11.01 24.51 15.71
CA ILE A 528 11.90 25.07 14.68
C ILE A 528 11.13 26.11 13.87
N ALA A 529 11.65 27.34 13.84
CA ALA A 529 11.05 28.42 13.05
C ALA A 529 11.28 28.16 11.55
N PRO A 530 10.27 28.38 10.69
CA PRO A 530 10.51 28.35 9.25
C PRO A 530 11.55 29.42 8.91
N PHE A 531 12.64 29.00 8.25
CA PHE A 531 13.71 29.90 7.88
C PHE A 531 13.43 30.51 6.51
N PHE A 532 13.15 31.81 6.49
CA PHE A 532 13.02 32.59 5.27
C PHE A 532 14.33 33.34 4.99
N GLU A 533 14.91 33.09 3.82
CA GLU A 533 16.06 33.85 3.30
C GLU A 533 15.65 35.28 2.98
N LYS A 534 16.57 36.24 3.09
CA LYS A 534 16.25 37.61 2.70
C LYS A 534 16.15 37.71 1.17
N PRO A 535 15.20 38.48 0.61
CA PRO A 535 15.06 38.62 -0.84
C PRO A 535 16.34 39.04 -1.58
N ALA A 536 17.19 39.84 -0.94
CA ALA A 536 18.49 40.24 -1.50
C ALA A 536 19.49 39.06 -1.59
N GLU A 537 19.49 38.16 -0.59
CA GLU A 537 20.37 36.99 -0.55
C GLU A 537 19.94 35.95 -1.61
N VAL A 538 18.63 35.83 -1.87
CA VAL A 538 18.07 34.99 -2.94
C VAL A 538 18.37 35.56 -4.32
N ALA A 539 18.32 36.88 -4.49
CA ALA A 539 18.63 37.53 -5.77
C ALA A 539 20.10 37.33 -6.18
N ASP A 540 21.03 37.44 -5.22
CA ASP A 540 22.45 37.16 -5.45
C ASP A 540 22.69 35.69 -5.83
N LEU A 541 22.02 34.75 -5.14
CA LEU A 541 22.11 33.32 -5.44
C LEU A 541 21.50 32.97 -6.81
N MET A 542 20.37 33.59 -7.16
CA MET A 542 19.74 33.44 -8.48
C MET A 542 20.62 33.99 -9.61
N ALA A 543 21.38 35.06 -9.36
CA ALA A 543 22.33 35.61 -10.33
C ALA A 543 23.51 34.66 -10.60
N GLU A 544 24.02 33.96 -9.59
CA GLU A 544 25.12 32.99 -9.73
C GLU A 544 24.68 31.69 -10.45
N VAL A 545 23.38 31.41 -10.52
CA VAL A 545 22.77 30.17 -11.06
C VAL A 545 21.99 30.40 -12.37
N GLN A 546 22.15 31.58 -13.00
CA GLN A 546 21.53 31.86 -14.31
C GLN A 546 22.12 30.99 -15.42
N ILE A 547 21.26 30.63 -16.39
CA ILE A 547 21.65 29.89 -17.59
C ILE A 547 22.53 30.80 -18.45
N THR A 548 23.71 30.32 -18.83
CA THR A 548 24.57 30.98 -19.81
C THR A 548 24.10 30.68 -21.25
N GLU A 549 24.32 31.59 -22.20
CA GLU A 549 23.82 31.45 -23.59
C GLU A 549 24.29 30.14 -24.28
N GLU A 550 25.47 29.62 -23.91
CA GLU A 550 26.00 28.34 -24.43
C GLU A 550 25.32 27.11 -23.81
N GLU A 551 24.91 27.19 -22.53
CA GLU A 551 24.14 26.14 -21.84
C GLU A 551 22.71 26.02 -22.37
N ALA A 552 22.15 27.13 -22.87
CA ALA A 552 20.85 27.14 -23.55
C ALA A 552 20.94 26.41 -24.90
N ASN A 553 22.00 26.64 -25.67
CA ASN A 553 22.21 25.95 -26.95
C ASN A 553 22.47 24.44 -26.79
N GLN A 554 23.30 24.03 -25.81
CA GLN A 554 23.51 22.60 -25.51
C GLN A 554 22.24 21.91 -25.01
N LYS A 555 21.37 22.62 -24.29
CA LYS A 555 20.07 22.12 -23.86
C LYS A 555 19.14 21.83 -25.04
N ASP A 556 19.12 22.70 -26.05
CA ASP A 556 18.29 22.49 -27.25
C ASP A 556 18.78 21.28 -28.05
N ASP A 557 20.09 21.04 -28.13
CA ASP A 557 20.67 19.84 -28.77
C ASP A 557 20.36 18.54 -27.99
N VAL A 558 20.43 18.56 -26.65
CA VAL A 558 20.10 17.40 -25.81
C VAL A 558 18.58 17.16 -25.71
N MET A 559 17.76 18.21 -25.69
CA MET A 559 16.30 18.07 -25.78
C MET A 559 15.84 17.60 -27.15
N ALA A 560 16.59 17.90 -28.23
CA ALA A 560 16.33 17.34 -29.56
C ALA A 560 16.73 15.85 -29.69
N MET A 561 17.64 15.35 -28.84
CA MET A 561 17.98 13.92 -28.73
C MET A 561 17.17 13.16 -27.66
N ALA A 562 16.49 13.87 -26.77
CA ALA A 562 15.67 13.27 -25.73
C ALA A 562 14.28 12.95 -26.30
N ASP A 563 13.90 11.68 -26.21
CA ASP A 563 12.53 11.23 -26.49
C ASP A 563 11.51 12.02 -25.63
N PRO A 564 10.66 12.86 -26.23
CA PRO A 564 9.56 13.53 -25.54
C PRO A 564 8.48 12.48 -25.26
N LEU A 565 8.63 11.74 -24.16
CA LEU A 565 7.62 10.79 -23.66
C LEU A 565 6.28 11.45 -23.27
N ASP A 566 6.12 12.76 -23.48
CA ASP A 566 4.83 13.43 -23.32
C ASP A 566 3.83 12.99 -24.42
N ASP A 567 4.31 12.44 -25.56
CA ASP A 567 3.50 11.83 -26.64
C ASP A 567 3.92 10.36 -26.92
N MET A 568 3.86 9.51 -25.90
CA MET A 568 4.17 8.07 -26.01
C MET A 568 3.35 7.28 -27.03
N ASP A 569 2.17 7.78 -27.40
CA ASP A 569 1.26 7.07 -28.29
C ASP A 569 1.59 7.27 -29.79
N ASP A 570 2.37 8.30 -30.13
CA ASP A 570 2.59 8.74 -31.52
C ASP A 570 4.01 8.46 -32.07
N TYR A 571 5.00 8.15 -31.23
CA TYR A 571 6.39 7.91 -31.65
C TYR A 571 6.89 6.51 -31.29
N TYR A 572 7.05 5.65 -32.30
CA TYR A 572 7.69 4.33 -32.17
C TYR A 572 9.01 4.31 -32.94
N GLN A 573 10.13 4.17 -32.23
CA GLN A 573 11.45 3.99 -32.82
C GLN A 573 12.06 2.65 -32.39
N MET A 574 12.61 1.90 -33.36
CA MET A 574 13.38 0.68 -33.07
C MET A 574 14.80 1.08 -32.64
N TYR A 575 15.18 0.69 -31.43
CA TYR A 575 16.54 0.88 -30.91
C TYR A 575 17.41 -0.35 -31.19
N ASP A 576 18.70 -0.13 -31.46
CA ASP A 576 19.67 -1.23 -31.46
C ASP A 576 19.95 -1.65 -30.02
N MET A 577 19.78 -2.94 -29.74
CA MET A 577 19.97 -3.53 -28.41
C MET A 577 21.47 -3.69 -28.07
N GLN A 578 22.38 -3.35 -28.98
CA GLN A 578 23.83 -3.44 -28.72
C GLN A 578 24.35 -2.24 -27.92
N ASP A 579 23.78 -1.04 -28.09
CA ASP A 579 24.26 0.21 -27.50
C ASP A 579 23.15 0.92 -26.71
N LEU A 580 22.45 0.19 -25.84
CA LEU A 580 21.30 0.70 -25.08
C LEU A 580 21.51 0.62 -23.57
N ILE A 581 21.28 1.74 -22.89
CA ILE A 581 21.15 1.83 -21.43
C ILE A 581 19.67 1.85 -21.08
N VAL A 582 19.21 0.84 -20.35
CA VAL A 582 17.84 0.71 -19.88
C VAL A 582 17.82 0.96 -18.37
N ILE A 583 16.98 1.89 -17.90
CA ILE A 583 16.79 2.17 -16.47
C ILE A 583 15.39 1.71 -16.08
N HIS A 584 15.30 0.77 -15.14
CA HIS A 584 14.04 0.19 -14.71
C HIS A 584 13.92 0.19 -13.18
N ALA A 585 12.71 0.39 -12.66
CA ALA A 585 12.44 0.26 -11.23
C ALA A 585 12.11 -1.21 -10.89
N TYR A 586 12.45 -1.70 -9.71
CA TYR A 586 12.05 -3.04 -9.28
C TYR A 586 10.51 -3.17 -9.30
N ASP A 587 9.96 -4.08 -10.10
CA ASP A 587 8.51 -4.31 -10.23
C ASP A 587 8.11 -5.75 -9.84
N GLY A 588 8.81 -6.31 -8.86
CA GLY A 588 8.45 -7.63 -8.35
C GLY A 588 8.60 -8.68 -9.45
N ASP A 589 7.64 -9.59 -9.60
CA ASP A 589 7.83 -10.74 -10.50
C ASP A 589 7.98 -10.36 -11.98
N GLN A 590 7.54 -9.16 -12.37
CA GLN A 590 7.71 -8.63 -13.73
C GLN A 590 9.17 -8.44 -14.14
N ASP A 591 10.08 -8.27 -13.18
CA ASP A 591 11.52 -8.18 -13.43
C ASP A 591 12.06 -9.39 -14.19
N GLU A 592 11.41 -10.56 -14.07
CA GLU A 592 11.80 -11.77 -14.79
C GLU A 592 11.49 -11.68 -16.30
N HIS A 593 10.39 -11.03 -16.71
CA HIS A 593 10.11 -10.76 -18.12
C HIS A 593 11.13 -9.76 -18.69
N VAL A 594 11.43 -8.69 -17.96
CA VAL A 594 12.43 -7.69 -18.37
C VAL A 594 13.79 -8.35 -18.65
N LEU A 595 14.22 -9.30 -17.81
CA LEU A 595 15.48 -10.03 -18.02
C LEU A 595 15.45 -10.94 -19.26
N GLU A 596 14.31 -11.56 -19.59
CA GLU A 596 14.17 -12.41 -20.78
C GLU A 596 14.04 -11.59 -22.08
N GLU A 597 13.40 -10.43 -22.02
CA GLU A 597 13.21 -9.53 -23.17
C GLU A 597 14.48 -8.75 -23.50
N VAL A 598 15.08 -8.08 -22.50
CA VAL A 598 16.24 -7.20 -22.69
C VAL A 598 17.52 -8.01 -22.91
N LYS A 599 17.60 -9.21 -22.34
CA LYS A 599 18.78 -10.09 -22.33
C LYS A 599 20.11 -9.38 -22.00
N PRO A 600 20.19 -8.66 -20.87
CA PRO A 600 21.33 -7.80 -20.57
C PRO A 600 22.62 -8.58 -20.31
N ARG A 601 23.74 -8.08 -20.83
CA ARG A 601 25.09 -8.55 -20.49
C ARG A 601 25.58 -7.94 -19.17
N TYR A 602 25.24 -6.67 -18.94
CA TYR A 602 25.64 -5.93 -17.74
C TYR A 602 24.40 -5.51 -16.96
N ILE A 603 24.37 -5.85 -15.67
CA ILE A 603 23.30 -5.45 -14.76
C ILE A 603 23.93 -4.61 -13.66
N ILE A 604 23.44 -3.38 -13.46
CA ILE A 604 23.85 -2.49 -12.39
C ILE A 604 22.69 -2.37 -11.41
N MET A 605 22.85 -2.94 -10.21
CA MET A 605 21.91 -2.76 -9.11
C MET A 605 22.31 -1.48 -8.36
N TYR A 606 21.57 -0.39 -8.59
CA TYR A 606 21.83 0.91 -7.96
C TYR A 606 21.48 0.91 -6.47
N GLU A 607 20.45 0.16 -6.10
CA GLU A 607 20.06 -0.12 -4.72
C GLU A 607 19.90 -1.62 -4.49
N PRO A 608 20.21 -2.14 -3.29
CA PRO A 608 20.24 -3.56 -3.05
C PRO A 608 18.82 -4.12 -2.85
N ASP A 609 18.47 -5.15 -3.62
CA ASP A 609 17.25 -5.94 -3.40
C ASP A 609 17.53 -7.44 -3.38
N ALA A 610 17.13 -8.11 -2.30
CA ALA A 610 17.40 -9.52 -2.09
C ALA A 610 16.61 -10.44 -3.04
N ALA A 611 15.40 -10.02 -3.44
CA ALA A 611 14.57 -10.81 -4.35
C ALA A 611 15.13 -10.76 -5.78
N PHE A 612 15.50 -9.57 -6.25
CA PHE A 612 16.08 -9.38 -7.58
C PHE A 612 17.44 -10.08 -7.73
N ILE A 613 18.33 -10.03 -6.72
CA ILE A 613 19.59 -10.79 -6.74
C ILE A 613 19.34 -12.27 -7.04
N ARG A 614 18.36 -12.88 -6.37
CA ARG A 614 18.00 -14.28 -6.59
C ARG A 614 17.42 -14.53 -7.98
N ARG A 615 16.63 -13.59 -8.51
CA ARG A 615 16.12 -13.69 -9.89
C ARG A 615 17.27 -13.67 -10.90
N VAL A 616 18.27 -12.83 -10.70
CA VAL A 616 19.47 -12.80 -11.55
C VAL A 616 20.26 -14.12 -11.45
N GLU A 617 20.39 -14.71 -10.25
CA GLU A 617 20.98 -16.04 -10.08
C GLU A 617 20.21 -17.12 -10.85
N VAL A 618 18.86 -17.10 -10.77
CA VAL A 618 17.97 -18.03 -11.49
C VAL A 618 18.09 -17.83 -12.99
N TYR A 619 17.99 -16.60 -13.48
CA TYR A 619 18.13 -16.23 -14.88
C TYR A 619 19.44 -16.75 -15.47
N ARG A 620 20.56 -16.48 -14.79
CA ARG A 620 21.88 -16.96 -15.22
C ARG A 620 22.02 -18.47 -15.15
N SER A 621 21.47 -19.12 -14.13
CA SER A 621 21.55 -20.58 -14.01
C SER A 621 20.68 -21.30 -15.03
N SER A 622 19.59 -20.65 -15.48
CA SER A 622 18.69 -21.15 -16.52
C SER A 622 19.30 -21.08 -17.93
N HIS A 623 20.19 -20.11 -18.18
CA HIS A 623 20.85 -19.91 -19.47
C HIS A 623 22.35 -20.17 -19.38
N ASN A 624 22.82 -21.30 -19.93
CA ASN A 624 24.24 -21.67 -19.83
C ASN A 624 25.16 -20.88 -20.77
N ASP A 625 24.60 -20.41 -21.87
CA ASP A 625 25.35 -19.72 -22.92
C ASP A 625 25.63 -18.27 -22.52
N ARG A 626 24.68 -17.60 -21.83
CA ARG A 626 24.71 -16.19 -21.43
C ARG A 626 25.75 -15.87 -20.36
N ASN A 627 26.63 -14.90 -20.63
CA ASN A 627 27.58 -14.34 -19.67
C ASN A 627 27.11 -12.97 -19.13
N VAL A 628 26.50 -12.99 -17.95
CA VAL A 628 26.04 -11.77 -17.25
C VAL A 628 27.04 -11.34 -16.18
N ARG A 629 27.44 -10.06 -16.19
CA ARG A 629 28.21 -9.40 -15.11
C ARG A 629 27.29 -8.49 -14.30
N VAL A 630 27.42 -8.53 -12.98
CA VAL A 630 26.53 -7.81 -12.06
C VAL A 630 27.34 -6.87 -11.19
N TYR A 631 27.03 -5.59 -11.23
CA TYR A 631 27.55 -4.57 -10.34
C TYR A 631 26.53 -4.29 -9.24
N PHE A 632 26.98 -4.32 -7.99
CA PHE A 632 26.15 -4.15 -6.81
C PHE A 632 26.62 -2.93 -6.02
N LEU A 633 25.84 -1.84 -6.04
CA LEU A 633 26.15 -0.61 -5.33
C LEU A 633 25.35 -0.52 -4.04
N TYR A 634 26.00 -0.14 -2.94
CA TYR A 634 25.33 0.17 -1.68
C TYR A 634 26.13 1.21 -0.90
N TYR A 635 25.45 2.01 -0.07
CA TYR A 635 26.15 2.89 0.85
C TYR A 635 26.66 2.15 2.09
N GLY A 636 27.96 2.15 2.33
CA GLY A 636 28.58 1.54 3.51
C GLY A 636 28.21 2.26 4.81
N GLY A 637 27.85 1.50 5.86
CA GLY A 637 27.47 2.04 7.17
C GLY A 637 26.18 2.87 7.16
N SER A 638 25.33 2.66 6.15
CA SER A 638 24.08 3.40 5.96
C SER A 638 22.85 2.60 6.40
N VAL A 639 21.71 3.29 6.47
CA VAL A 639 20.40 2.66 6.68
C VAL A 639 20.03 1.70 5.53
N GLU A 640 20.50 1.96 4.30
CA GLU A 640 20.27 1.10 3.14
C GLU A 640 20.89 -0.30 3.34
N GLU A 641 22.16 -0.35 3.74
CA GLU A 641 22.87 -1.60 4.04
C GLU A 641 22.22 -2.36 5.21
N GLN A 642 21.94 -1.65 6.32
CA GLN A 642 21.32 -2.27 7.50
C GLN A 642 19.94 -2.84 7.16
N ARG A 643 19.15 -2.15 6.32
CA ARG A 643 17.84 -2.64 5.84
C ARG A 643 17.98 -3.90 5.00
N TYR A 644 18.93 -3.94 4.07
CA TYR A 644 19.21 -5.12 3.28
C TYR A 644 19.62 -6.31 4.17
N LEU A 645 20.60 -6.13 5.06
CA LEU A 645 21.09 -7.17 5.95
C LEU A 645 20.02 -7.67 6.93
N SER A 646 19.23 -6.77 7.50
CA SER A 646 18.12 -7.13 8.40
C SER A 646 17.02 -7.92 7.70
N THR A 647 16.69 -7.57 6.45
CA THR A 647 15.72 -8.31 5.63
C THR A 647 16.20 -9.74 5.40
N VAL A 648 17.46 -9.91 4.98
CA VAL A 648 18.07 -11.24 4.75
C VAL A 648 18.15 -12.07 6.04
N ARG A 649 18.56 -11.44 7.16
CA ARG A 649 18.61 -12.11 8.47
C ARG A 649 17.22 -12.54 8.93
N ARG A 650 16.23 -11.66 8.84
CA ARG A 650 14.84 -11.94 9.23
C ARG A 650 14.26 -13.10 8.41
N GLU A 651 14.46 -13.10 7.10
CA GLU A 651 14.00 -14.18 6.23
C GLU A 651 14.65 -15.52 6.61
N LYS A 652 15.97 -15.54 6.85
CA LYS A 652 16.69 -16.72 7.31
C LYS A 652 16.15 -17.23 8.64
N ASP A 653 15.93 -16.34 9.59
CA ASP A 653 15.39 -16.69 10.91
C ASP A 653 13.96 -17.22 10.80
N ASN A 654 13.15 -16.65 9.91
CA ASN A 654 11.78 -17.07 9.67
C ASN A 654 11.72 -18.49 9.07
N PHE A 655 12.49 -18.76 8.01
CA PHE A 655 12.58 -20.12 7.48
C PHE A 655 13.15 -21.12 8.50
N THR A 656 14.10 -20.70 9.33
CA THR A 656 14.65 -21.56 10.39
C THR A 656 13.58 -21.89 11.44
N LYS A 657 12.75 -20.92 11.84
CA LYS A 657 11.60 -21.15 12.74
C LYS A 657 10.59 -22.11 12.10
N LEU A 658 10.24 -21.92 10.83
CA LEU A 658 9.32 -22.80 10.09
C LEU A 658 9.83 -24.23 10.01
N ILE A 659 11.12 -24.43 9.74
CA ILE A 659 11.72 -25.76 9.69
C ILE A 659 11.66 -26.44 11.07
N LYS A 660 11.92 -25.69 12.15
CA LYS A 660 11.82 -26.20 13.53
C LYS A 660 10.39 -26.56 13.90
N GLU A 661 9.43 -25.70 13.60
CA GLU A 661 8.00 -25.96 13.85
C GLU A 661 7.57 -27.20 13.06
N ARG A 662 7.89 -27.27 11.75
CA ARG A 662 7.59 -28.42 10.90
C ARG A 662 8.17 -29.73 11.42
N ALA A 663 9.39 -29.72 11.94
CA ALA A 663 10.00 -30.89 12.55
C ALA A 663 9.32 -31.31 13.86
N GLY A 664 8.77 -30.35 14.61
CA GLY A 664 8.00 -30.59 15.84
C GLY A 664 6.54 -30.97 15.62
N MET A 665 6.00 -30.83 14.40
CA MET A 665 4.61 -31.18 14.09
C MET A 665 4.44 -32.70 14.01
N SER A 666 3.81 -33.31 15.02
CA SER A 666 3.23 -34.65 14.88
C SER A 666 1.89 -34.51 14.13
N VAL A 667 1.91 -34.68 12.82
CA VAL A 667 0.71 -34.56 11.97
C VAL A 667 -0.24 -35.73 12.23
N VAL A 668 -1.15 -35.56 13.18
CA VAL A 668 -2.43 -36.28 13.22
C VAL A 668 -3.53 -35.27 12.91
N LEU A 669 -3.44 -34.63 11.73
CA LEU A 669 -4.55 -33.87 11.14
C LEU A 669 -5.57 -34.89 10.60
N GLY A 670 -6.33 -35.48 11.53
CA GLY A 670 -7.52 -36.27 11.20
C GLY A 670 -8.50 -35.35 10.48
N THR A 671 -8.77 -35.64 9.21
CA THR A 671 -9.80 -34.96 8.41
C THR A 671 -11.19 -35.54 8.65
N ASP A 672 -11.32 -36.43 9.63
CA ASP A 672 -12.59 -36.99 10.02
C ASP A 672 -13.32 -35.96 10.87
N ALA A 673 -14.54 -35.62 10.46
CA ALA A 673 -15.46 -34.75 11.20
C ALA A 673 -15.81 -35.25 12.63
N ASN A 674 -15.16 -36.32 13.09
CA ASN A 674 -15.34 -36.98 14.36
C ASN A 674 -14.02 -37.30 15.10
N ALA A 675 -12.85 -36.81 14.64
CA ALA A 675 -11.59 -37.13 15.30
C ALA A 675 -10.75 -35.88 15.61
N VAL A 676 -10.58 -35.67 16.92
CA VAL A 676 -9.72 -34.70 17.64
C VAL A 676 -10.39 -33.34 17.89
N ASP A 677 -10.91 -33.25 19.11
CA ASP A 677 -11.71 -32.17 19.68
C ASP A 677 -11.05 -30.78 19.61
N ASP A 678 -11.64 -29.90 18.82
CA ASP A 678 -11.50 -28.45 18.98
C ASP A 678 -12.23 -28.04 20.28
N PRO A 679 -11.59 -27.34 21.24
CA PRO A 679 -12.28 -26.77 22.39
C PRO A 679 -13.47 -25.88 21.99
N GLN A 680 -13.46 -25.30 20.79
CA GLN A 680 -14.56 -24.50 20.24
C GLN A 680 -15.70 -25.37 19.67
N GLU A 681 -15.42 -26.55 19.07
CA GLU A 681 -16.46 -27.49 18.66
C GLU A 681 -17.01 -28.32 19.84
N ALA A 682 -16.20 -28.59 20.87
CA ALA A 682 -16.64 -29.26 22.09
C ALA A 682 -17.67 -28.42 22.87
N PHE A 683 -17.56 -27.09 22.84
CA PHE A 683 -18.60 -26.20 23.38
C PHE A 683 -19.95 -26.39 22.68
N LEU A 684 -19.95 -26.59 21.36
CA LEU A 684 -21.16 -26.78 20.54
C LEU A 684 -21.85 -28.13 20.78
N ARG A 685 -21.10 -29.21 21.05
CA ARG A 685 -21.70 -30.53 21.37
C ARG A 685 -22.27 -30.61 22.80
N THR A 686 -21.77 -29.79 23.73
CA THR A 686 -22.22 -29.83 25.14
C THR A 686 -23.61 -29.23 25.32
N ILE A 687 -24.07 -28.37 24.41
CA ILE A 687 -25.42 -27.77 24.45
C ILE A 687 -26.48 -28.73 23.86
N ASN A 688 -26.12 -29.57 22.88
CA ASN A 688 -27.05 -30.55 22.29
C ASN A 688 -27.30 -31.80 23.16
N THR A 689 -26.44 -32.09 24.14
CA THR A 689 -26.56 -33.31 24.96
C THR A 689 -27.21 -33.10 26.34
N ARG A 690 -27.60 -31.86 26.70
CA ARG A 690 -28.24 -31.56 27.98
C ARG A 690 -29.78 -31.46 27.93
N ILE A 691 -30.41 -31.82 26.82
CA ILE A 691 -31.87 -31.95 26.71
C ILE A 691 -32.26 -33.40 27.04
N ALA A 692 -31.96 -33.83 28.27
CA ALA A 692 -32.56 -35.01 28.89
C ALA A 692 -33.60 -34.52 29.91
N GLY A 693 -34.73 -34.02 29.41
CA GLY A 693 -35.73 -33.38 30.27
C GLY A 693 -36.95 -32.78 29.55
N GLY A 694 -37.62 -33.55 28.68
CA GLY A 694 -39.08 -33.47 28.48
C GLY A 694 -39.72 -32.11 28.15
N GLY A 695 -39.15 -31.31 27.25
CA GLY A 695 -39.82 -30.13 26.69
C GLY A 695 -39.95 -30.23 25.16
N GLN A 696 -41.18 -30.31 24.65
CA GLN A 696 -41.46 -30.24 23.22
C GLN A 696 -41.11 -28.83 22.71
N LEU A 697 -39.99 -28.71 21.99
CA LEU A 697 -39.78 -27.65 21.01
C LEU A 697 -39.95 -28.28 19.64
N ALA A 698 -40.85 -27.70 18.85
CA ALA A 698 -41.07 -28.08 17.47
C ALA A 698 -39.75 -27.90 16.70
N ALA A 699 -39.03 -28.99 16.48
CA ALA A 699 -37.97 -29.04 15.50
C ALA A 699 -38.62 -28.75 14.13
N THR A 700 -38.49 -27.53 13.65
CA THR A 700 -38.70 -27.24 12.24
C THR A 700 -37.78 -28.17 11.45
N ALA A 701 -38.34 -28.95 10.52
CA ALA A 701 -37.61 -30.01 9.82
C ALA A 701 -36.54 -29.49 8.84
N GLN A 702 -36.35 -28.17 8.73
CA GLN A 702 -35.42 -27.53 7.81
C GLN A 702 -34.27 -26.87 8.57
N PRO A 703 -33.03 -26.93 8.05
CA PRO A 703 -31.89 -26.24 8.65
C PRO A 703 -32.11 -24.73 8.62
N PRO A 704 -31.68 -24.00 9.67
CA PRO A 704 -31.89 -22.56 9.77
C PRO A 704 -31.21 -21.82 8.61
N ARG A 705 -31.94 -20.99 7.86
CA ARG A 705 -31.39 -20.19 6.75
C ARG A 705 -31.27 -18.69 7.04
N VAL A 706 -30.22 -18.04 6.58
CA VAL A 706 -30.05 -16.58 6.68
C VAL A 706 -29.81 -16.03 5.29
N VAL A 707 -30.59 -15.02 4.90
CA VAL A 707 -30.37 -14.28 3.65
C VAL A 707 -29.38 -13.17 3.96
N VAL A 708 -28.28 -13.13 3.21
CA VAL A 708 -27.14 -12.22 3.44
C VAL A 708 -26.90 -11.38 2.20
N ASP A 709 -26.71 -10.08 2.38
CA ASP A 709 -26.32 -9.21 1.29
C ASP A 709 -24.95 -9.60 0.69
N VAL A 710 -24.83 -9.64 -0.63
CA VAL A 710 -23.57 -10.03 -1.31
C VAL A 710 -22.39 -9.11 -0.94
N ARG A 711 -22.62 -7.84 -0.57
CA ARG A 711 -21.57 -6.89 -0.12
C ARG A 711 -21.01 -7.25 1.25
N GLU A 712 -21.80 -7.95 2.05
CA GLU A 712 -21.48 -8.25 3.44
C GLU A 712 -20.56 -9.49 3.60
N PHE A 713 -20.31 -10.23 2.52
CA PHE A 713 -19.27 -11.26 2.45
C PHE A 713 -17.84 -10.71 2.64
N ARG A 714 -17.65 -9.38 2.64
CA ARG A 714 -16.38 -8.78 3.08
C ARG A 714 -16.11 -8.96 4.59
N SER A 715 -17.16 -9.21 5.37
CA SER A 715 -17.04 -9.45 6.80
C SER A 715 -16.75 -10.92 7.13
N SER A 716 -16.26 -11.16 8.35
CA SER A 716 -16.01 -12.51 8.86
C SER A 716 -17.28 -13.27 9.26
N LEU A 717 -18.41 -12.56 9.43
CA LEU A 717 -19.62 -13.09 10.04
C LEU A 717 -20.28 -14.19 9.19
N PRO A 718 -20.41 -14.11 7.86
CA PRO A 718 -20.92 -15.21 7.04
C PRO A 718 -20.13 -16.52 7.24
N SER A 719 -18.80 -16.46 7.28
CA SER A 719 -17.97 -17.65 7.53
C SER A 719 -18.29 -18.33 8.88
N LEU A 720 -18.60 -17.51 9.90
CA LEU A 720 -18.97 -18.00 11.24
C LEU A 720 -20.40 -18.53 11.32
N LEU A 721 -21.36 -17.89 10.65
CA LEU A 721 -22.75 -18.37 10.56
C LEU A 721 -22.81 -19.76 9.92
N HIS A 722 -22.05 -19.96 8.85
CA HIS A 722 -21.94 -21.28 8.23
C HIS A 722 -21.25 -22.29 9.15
N GLY A 723 -20.23 -21.85 9.92
CA GLY A 723 -19.60 -22.67 10.96
C GLY A 723 -20.59 -23.15 12.03
N ARG A 724 -21.65 -22.38 12.31
CA ARG A 724 -22.76 -22.77 13.19
C ARG A 724 -23.89 -23.53 12.50
N SER A 725 -23.61 -24.14 11.35
CA SER A 725 -24.58 -24.96 10.59
C SER A 725 -25.82 -24.19 10.10
N MET A 726 -25.73 -22.87 9.93
CA MET A 726 -26.77 -22.10 9.23
C MET A 726 -26.54 -22.12 7.72
N VAL A 727 -27.62 -22.25 6.97
CA VAL A 727 -27.60 -22.16 5.50
C VAL A 727 -27.56 -20.70 5.10
N ILE A 728 -26.49 -20.29 4.43
CA ILE A 728 -26.31 -18.92 3.96
C ILE A 728 -26.81 -18.79 2.53
N VAL A 729 -27.74 -17.87 2.31
CA VAL A 729 -28.27 -17.56 0.98
C VAL A 729 -27.79 -16.17 0.58
N PRO A 730 -26.79 -16.05 -0.32
CA PRO A 730 -26.34 -14.76 -0.82
C PRO A 730 -27.41 -14.15 -1.75
N CYS A 731 -27.81 -12.91 -1.49
CA CYS A 731 -28.75 -12.15 -2.31
C CYS A 731 -28.31 -10.68 -2.38
N MET A 732 -28.63 -9.97 -3.48
CA MET A 732 -28.44 -8.51 -3.49
C MET A 732 -29.66 -7.88 -2.83
N LEU A 733 -29.46 -7.28 -1.65
CA LEU A 733 -30.53 -6.68 -0.87
C LEU A 733 -30.49 -5.16 -1.02
N THR A 734 -31.66 -4.57 -1.23
CA THR A 734 -31.81 -3.10 -1.23
C THR A 734 -31.95 -2.55 0.18
N VAL A 735 -32.45 -3.36 1.12
CA VAL A 735 -32.79 -2.95 2.49
C VAL A 735 -32.22 -3.95 3.50
N GLY A 736 -31.30 -3.46 4.34
CA GLY A 736 -30.62 -4.24 5.38
C GLY A 736 -29.51 -5.16 4.88
N ASP A 737 -28.71 -5.69 5.81
CA ASP A 737 -27.55 -6.55 5.50
C ASP A 737 -27.86 -8.04 5.69
N TYR A 738 -28.63 -8.37 6.74
CA TYR A 738 -29.02 -9.74 7.07
C TYR A 738 -30.53 -9.81 7.32
N ILE A 739 -31.18 -10.81 6.74
CA ILE A 739 -32.60 -11.09 6.98
C ILE A 739 -32.70 -12.45 7.66
N LEU A 740 -33.15 -12.41 8.92
CA LEU A 740 -33.21 -13.59 9.80
C LEU A 740 -34.57 -14.30 9.73
N SER A 741 -35.65 -13.53 9.53
CA SER A 741 -37.02 -14.01 9.37
C SER A 741 -37.80 -13.04 8.46
N PRO A 742 -39.01 -13.38 7.99
CA PRO A 742 -39.85 -12.45 7.23
C PRO A 742 -40.14 -11.12 7.97
N ASN A 743 -40.00 -11.11 9.29
CA ASN A 743 -40.25 -9.94 10.13
C ASN A 743 -38.99 -9.20 10.57
N ILE A 744 -37.84 -9.88 10.61
CA ILE A 744 -36.59 -9.40 11.22
C ILE A 744 -35.55 -9.10 10.16
N CYS A 745 -35.20 -7.82 10.08
CA CYS A 745 -34.11 -7.29 9.27
C CYS A 745 -33.04 -6.70 10.17
N VAL A 746 -31.77 -6.99 9.88
CA VAL A 746 -30.61 -6.54 10.66
C VAL A 746 -29.69 -5.72 9.76
N GLU A 747 -29.36 -4.51 10.21
CA GLU A 747 -28.25 -3.71 9.68
C GLU A 747 -27.06 -3.89 10.61
N ARG A 748 -25.90 -4.34 10.09
CA ARG A 748 -24.67 -4.52 10.87
C ARG A 748 -23.79 -3.28 10.69
N LYS A 749 -23.34 -2.70 11.80
CA LYS A 749 -22.33 -1.63 11.80
C LYS A 749 -21.17 -1.99 12.71
N SER A 750 -19.95 -1.90 12.18
CA SER A 750 -18.76 -1.81 13.02
C SER A 750 -18.75 -0.46 13.76
N VAL A 751 -17.97 -0.32 14.83
CA VAL A 751 -17.87 0.95 15.57
C VAL A 751 -17.39 2.11 14.68
N GLY A 752 -16.45 1.85 13.77
CA GLY A 752 -15.96 2.87 12.84
C GLY A 752 -17.05 3.32 11.86
N ASP A 753 -17.77 2.36 11.28
CA ASP A 753 -18.86 2.61 10.34
C ASP A 753 -20.05 3.29 11.01
N LEU A 754 -20.32 2.97 12.28
CA LEU A 754 -21.34 3.63 13.09
C LEU A 754 -21.02 5.12 13.24
N ILE A 755 -19.78 5.46 13.60
CA ILE A 755 -19.36 6.86 13.75
C ILE A 755 -19.43 7.60 12.42
N SER A 756 -18.96 7.00 11.31
CA SER A 756 -19.04 7.63 9.98
C SER A 756 -20.49 7.82 9.55
N SER A 757 -21.32 6.78 9.65
CA SER A 757 -22.73 6.84 9.22
C SER A 757 -23.57 7.84 10.03
N PHE A 758 -23.20 8.12 11.28
CA PHE A 758 -23.77 9.21 12.08
C PHE A 758 -23.24 10.61 11.73
N LYS A 759 -22.05 10.72 11.14
CA LYS A 759 -21.54 11.99 10.61
C LYS A 759 -22.23 12.34 9.29
N ASP A 760 -22.39 11.34 8.43
CA ASP A 760 -22.93 11.51 7.07
C ASP A 760 -24.46 11.47 7.02
N GLY A 761 -25.11 11.10 8.14
CA GLY A 761 -26.57 10.98 8.24
C GLY A 761 -27.16 9.72 7.59
N ARG A 762 -26.33 8.91 6.91
CA ARG A 762 -26.73 7.68 6.20
C ARG A 762 -27.52 6.71 7.09
N LEU A 763 -27.13 6.53 8.35
CA LEU A 763 -27.79 5.57 9.24
C LEU A 763 -29.28 5.88 9.45
N TYR A 764 -29.65 7.17 9.49
CA TYR A 764 -31.04 7.59 9.66
C TYR A 764 -31.91 7.16 8.47
N THR A 765 -31.41 7.39 7.25
CA THR A 765 -32.09 6.97 6.01
C THR A 765 -32.20 5.44 5.91
N GLN A 766 -31.16 4.72 6.31
CA GLN A 766 -31.18 3.25 6.36
C GLN A 766 -32.24 2.75 7.34
N ALA A 767 -32.31 3.32 8.55
CA ALA A 767 -33.36 2.99 9.51
C ALA A 767 -34.77 3.25 8.93
N GLU A 768 -34.99 4.41 8.31
CA GLU A 768 -36.26 4.76 7.68
C GLU A 768 -36.69 3.71 6.63
N THR A 769 -35.78 3.31 5.74
CA THR A 769 -36.06 2.28 4.72
C THR A 769 -36.38 0.91 5.34
N MET A 770 -35.66 0.50 6.39
CA MET A 770 -35.95 -0.77 7.08
C MET A 770 -37.36 -0.79 7.70
N PHE A 771 -37.82 0.31 8.28
CA PHE A 771 -39.17 0.43 8.87
C PHE A 771 -40.30 0.36 7.84
N GLN A 772 -40.03 0.71 6.58
CA GLN A 772 -41.03 0.64 5.51
C GLN A 772 -41.32 -0.80 5.11
N HIS A 773 -40.33 -1.69 5.18
CA HIS A 773 -40.42 -3.06 4.65
C HIS A 773 -40.50 -4.14 5.73
N TYR A 774 -39.96 -3.90 6.92
CA TYR A 774 -39.87 -4.92 7.99
C TYR A 774 -40.54 -4.46 9.28
N LYS A 775 -41.17 -5.41 9.98
CA LYS A 775 -41.89 -5.17 11.23
C LYS A 775 -40.95 -4.92 12.42
N SER A 776 -39.82 -5.64 12.45
CA SER A 776 -38.85 -5.60 13.55
C SER A 776 -37.44 -5.34 13.01
N PRO A 777 -37.12 -4.10 12.61
CA PRO A 777 -35.77 -3.75 12.21
C PRO A 777 -34.84 -3.68 13.43
N MET A 778 -33.63 -4.20 13.26
CA MET A 778 -32.61 -4.26 14.30
C MET A 778 -31.31 -3.64 13.80
N LEU A 779 -30.67 -2.85 14.66
CA LEU A 779 -29.32 -2.33 14.43
C LEU A 779 -28.35 -3.18 15.26
N LEU A 780 -27.51 -3.96 14.60
CA LEU A 780 -26.44 -4.72 15.23
C LEU A 780 -25.17 -3.87 15.25
N ILE A 781 -24.71 -3.52 16.45
CA ILE A 781 -23.42 -2.88 16.67
C ILE A 781 -22.43 -3.96 17.09
N GLU A 782 -21.49 -4.25 16.19
CA GLU A 782 -20.47 -5.28 16.39
C GLU A 782 -19.14 -4.64 16.82
N PHE A 783 -18.58 -5.18 17.91
CA PHE A 783 -17.22 -4.92 18.36
C PHE A 783 -16.31 -6.05 17.93
N ASP A 784 -15.05 -5.72 17.68
CA ASP A 784 -14.02 -6.70 17.40
C ASP A 784 -13.55 -7.35 18.72
N GLN A 785 -13.27 -8.65 18.70
CA GLN A 785 -13.08 -9.51 19.89
C GLN A 785 -11.94 -9.02 20.79
N ASN A 786 -10.95 -8.34 20.21
CA ASN A 786 -9.79 -7.79 20.91
C ASN A 786 -9.98 -6.32 21.33
N ARG A 787 -11.11 -5.70 21.00
CA ARG A 787 -11.43 -4.32 21.33
C ARG A 787 -12.28 -4.28 22.59
N SER A 788 -11.78 -3.61 23.61
CA SER A 788 -12.50 -3.49 24.87
C SER A 788 -13.64 -2.46 24.76
N PHE A 789 -14.81 -2.85 25.27
CA PHE A 789 -16.06 -2.10 25.20
C PHE A 789 -16.03 -0.83 26.08
N THR A 790 -16.15 0.36 25.48
CA THR A 790 -16.51 1.61 26.16
C THR A 790 -17.08 2.62 25.16
N LEU A 791 -18.25 3.19 25.44
CA LEU A 791 -18.87 4.28 24.65
C LEU A 791 -18.42 5.68 25.10
N GLU A 792 -17.54 5.77 26.10
CA GLU A 792 -17.10 7.05 26.64
C GLU A 792 -16.10 7.75 25.71
N PRO A 793 -16.31 9.03 25.37
CA PRO A 793 -15.22 9.87 24.94
C PRO A 793 -14.27 10.03 26.14
N PHE A 794 -13.08 9.42 26.09
CA PHE A 794 -11.99 9.79 26.99
C PHE A 794 -11.46 11.18 26.59
N ALA A 795 -12.30 12.20 26.78
CA ALA A 795 -11.92 13.59 26.83
C ALA A 795 -11.85 13.99 28.30
N ASP A 796 -10.68 13.73 28.89
CA ASP A 796 -10.07 14.65 29.86
C ASP A 796 -10.92 15.07 31.08
N LEU A 797 -11.52 14.10 31.79
CA LEU A 797 -12.10 14.36 33.13
C LEU A 797 -11.03 14.58 34.22
N SER A 798 -9.76 14.78 33.84
CA SER A 798 -8.68 15.29 34.69
C SER A 798 -8.53 16.82 34.63
N GLY A 799 -9.21 17.49 33.70
CA GLY A 799 -9.24 18.95 33.58
C GLY A 799 -10.50 19.56 34.19
N ASN A 800 -10.34 20.70 34.89
CA ASN A 800 -11.47 21.49 35.40
C ASN A 800 -12.55 21.70 34.31
N LEU A 801 -13.83 21.50 34.69
CA LEU A 801 -15.03 21.67 33.85
C LEU A 801 -15.09 22.99 33.05
N SER A 802 -14.28 23.99 33.40
CA SER A 802 -14.18 25.30 32.74
C SER A 802 -13.27 25.35 31.51
N SER A 803 -12.62 24.24 31.14
CA SER A 803 -11.71 24.15 29.98
C SER A 803 -12.28 23.42 28.76
N VAL A 804 -13.49 22.87 28.87
CA VAL A 804 -14.17 22.23 27.74
C VAL A 804 -14.79 23.33 26.87
N ASN A 805 -14.14 23.62 25.75
CA ASN A 805 -14.70 24.45 24.70
C ASN A 805 -16.01 23.79 24.21
N PRO A 806 -17.18 24.44 24.24
CA PRO A 806 -18.46 23.83 23.86
C PRO A 806 -18.51 23.39 22.39
N ALA A 807 -17.58 23.89 21.55
CA ALA A 807 -17.40 23.41 20.18
C ALA A 807 -16.85 21.98 20.09
N ASN A 808 -16.15 21.47 21.11
CA ASN A 808 -15.65 20.10 21.17
C ASN A 808 -16.63 19.11 21.85
N ALA A 809 -17.76 19.60 22.36
CA ALA A 809 -18.86 18.75 22.85
C ALA A 809 -19.68 18.13 21.70
N ALA A 810 -19.41 18.54 20.45
CA ALA A 810 -20.07 18.05 19.25
C ALA A 810 -19.48 16.71 18.76
N SER A 811 -19.57 15.64 19.57
CA SER A 811 -19.41 14.26 19.07
C SER A 811 -19.75 13.19 20.13
N ASP A 812 -20.70 13.41 21.04
CA ASP A 812 -21.07 12.29 21.89
C ASP A 812 -21.93 11.33 21.07
N LEU A 813 -21.32 10.27 20.52
CA LEU A 813 -21.98 9.18 19.79
C LEU A 813 -23.24 8.72 20.53
N GLN A 814 -23.21 8.77 21.86
CA GLN A 814 -24.33 8.50 22.76
C GLN A 814 -25.53 9.42 22.48
N SER A 815 -25.32 10.74 22.36
CA SER A 815 -26.40 11.70 22.08
C SER A 815 -27.08 11.45 20.74
N LYS A 816 -26.30 11.10 19.71
CA LYS A 816 -26.82 10.76 18.37
C LYS A 816 -27.56 9.42 18.38
N LEU A 817 -27.06 8.43 19.13
CA LEU A 817 -27.72 7.15 19.31
C LEU A 817 -29.06 7.31 20.03
N VAL A 818 -29.11 8.14 21.10
CA VAL A 818 -30.35 8.47 21.80
C VAL A 818 -31.33 9.14 20.85
N LEU A 819 -30.88 10.12 20.05
CA LEU A 819 -31.73 10.79 19.07
C LEU A 819 -32.32 9.80 18.03
N LEU A 820 -31.52 8.84 17.56
CA LEU A 820 -31.97 7.78 16.66
C LEU A 820 -33.08 6.93 17.31
N THR A 821 -32.89 6.51 18.57
CA THR A 821 -33.89 5.71 19.29
C THR A 821 -35.17 6.47 19.61
N LEU A 822 -35.07 7.79 19.83
CA LEU A 822 -36.24 8.66 20.01
C LEU A 822 -37.03 8.82 18.70
N ALA A 823 -36.34 8.95 17.56
CA ALA A 823 -36.98 9.03 16.25
C ALA A 823 -37.64 7.70 15.84
N PHE A 824 -36.98 6.57 16.15
CA PHE A 824 -37.43 5.23 15.80
C PHE A 824 -37.66 4.35 17.04
N PRO A 825 -38.80 4.50 17.75
CA PRO A 825 -39.02 3.83 19.04
C PRO A 825 -39.15 2.31 18.98
N LYS A 826 -39.38 1.75 17.78
CA LYS A 826 -39.44 0.30 17.53
C LYS A 826 -38.08 -0.30 17.14
N LEU A 827 -37.03 0.52 16.96
CA LEU A 827 -35.72 0.05 16.53
C LEU A 827 -35.04 -0.66 17.70
N ARG A 828 -34.66 -1.92 17.50
CA ARG A 828 -33.94 -2.67 18.53
C ARG A 828 -32.44 -2.58 18.26
N ILE A 829 -31.66 -2.23 19.27
CA ILE A 829 -30.20 -2.20 19.18
C ILE A 829 -29.65 -3.47 19.83
N ILE A 830 -28.84 -4.21 19.09
CA ILE A 830 -28.12 -5.38 19.57
C ILE A 830 -26.65 -5.02 19.68
N TRP A 831 -26.05 -5.32 20.83
CA TRP A 831 -24.62 -5.13 21.06
C TRP A 831 -23.94 -6.49 21.04
N SER A 832 -22.92 -6.65 20.21
CA SER A 832 -22.14 -7.89 20.12
C SER A 832 -20.67 -7.62 20.35
N SER A 833 -20.09 -8.24 21.37
CA SER A 833 -18.68 -8.12 21.74
C SER A 833 -17.70 -8.77 20.75
N SER A 834 -18.19 -9.66 19.89
CA SER A 834 -17.39 -10.30 18.84
C SER A 834 -18.28 -10.82 17.70
N PRO A 835 -17.72 -11.06 16.50
CA PRO A 835 -18.43 -11.76 15.42
C PRO A 835 -18.92 -13.16 15.84
N TYR A 836 -18.17 -13.84 16.72
CA TYR A 836 -18.56 -15.15 17.27
C TYR A 836 -19.83 -15.05 18.10
N GLN A 837 -19.94 -14.02 18.95
CA GLN A 837 -21.16 -13.76 19.72
C GLN A 837 -22.31 -13.35 18.80
N THR A 838 -22.07 -12.61 17.73
CA THR A 838 -23.12 -12.26 16.77
C THR A 838 -23.74 -13.51 16.16
N ALA A 839 -22.92 -14.49 15.77
CA ALA A 839 -23.41 -15.74 15.23
C ALA A 839 -24.27 -16.53 16.24
N GLU A 840 -23.93 -16.51 17.53
CA GLU A 840 -24.73 -17.08 18.62
C GLU A 840 -26.05 -16.32 18.84
N ILE A 841 -26.02 -14.99 18.75
CA ILE A 841 -27.23 -14.16 18.84
C ILE A 841 -28.18 -14.47 17.67
N PHE A 842 -27.66 -14.59 16.45
CA PHE A 842 -28.47 -14.92 15.28
C PHE A 842 -29.12 -16.30 15.42
N GLU A 843 -28.40 -17.27 15.99
CA GLU A 843 -28.93 -18.61 16.28
C GLU A 843 -30.10 -18.54 17.26
N SER A 844 -29.93 -17.75 18.33
CA SER A 844 -30.94 -17.57 19.37
C SER A 844 -32.18 -16.83 18.88
N LEU A 845 -32.00 -15.76 18.09
CA LEU A 845 -33.10 -14.98 17.51
C LEU A 845 -33.92 -15.81 16.53
N LYS A 846 -33.27 -16.73 15.83
CA LYS A 846 -33.90 -17.55 14.81
C LYS A 846 -34.68 -18.73 15.38
N ALA A 847 -34.31 -19.22 16.57
CA ALA A 847 -34.98 -20.35 17.21
C ALA A 847 -36.49 -20.14 17.50
N GLN A 848 -36.98 -18.89 17.46
CA GLN A 848 -38.37 -18.53 17.77
C GLN A 848 -39.15 -17.94 16.59
N GLU A 849 -38.58 -17.95 15.38
CA GLU A 849 -39.12 -17.25 14.21
C GLU A 849 -39.17 -18.15 12.97
N ASP A 850 -40.02 -17.79 12.00
CA ASP A 850 -40.14 -18.51 10.74
C ASP A 850 -38.94 -18.27 9.80
N GLU A 851 -38.74 -19.20 8.87
CA GLU A 851 -37.66 -19.09 7.89
C GLU A 851 -37.93 -17.99 6.83
N PRO A 852 -36.93 -17.16 6.49
CA PRO A 852 -37.10 -16.10 5.49
C PRO A 852 -37.21 -16.65 4.07
N ASP A 853 -38.00 -15.98 3.23
CA ASP A 853 -38.06 -16.24 1.79
C ASP A 853 -37.08 -15.31 1.03
N PRO A 854 -36.05 -15.86 0.36
CA PRO A 854 -35.08 -15.07 -0.40
C PRO A 854 -35.71 -14.21 -1.50
N ILE A 855 -36.80 -14.66 -2.13
CA ILE A 855 -37.42 -13.94 -3.25
C ILE A 855 -38.15 -12.69 -2.73
N ALA A 856 -38.86 -12.82 -1.61
CA ALA A 856 -39.52 -11.70 -0.95
C ALA A 856 -38.51 -10.66 -0.45
N ALA A 857 -37.38 -11.12 0.09
CA ALA A 857 -36.28 -10.28 0.56
C ALA A 857 -35.68 -9.38 -0.54
N VAL A 858 -35.46 -9.93 -1.74
CA VAL A 858 -34.91 -9.16 -2.87
C VAL A 858 -35.92 -8.15 -3.42
N ARG A 859 -37.21 -8.49 -3.42
CA ARG A 859 -38.27 -7.56 -3.87
C ARG A 859 -38.45 -6.37 -2.92
N ALA A 860 -38.13 -6.54 -1.64
CA ALA A 860 -38.31 -5.52 -0.62
C ALA A 860 -37.40 -4.30 -0.87
N GLY A 861 -37.96 -3.25 -1.46
CA GLY A 861 -37.27 -1.99 -1.77
C GLY A 861 -37.15 -1.68 -3.26
N LEU A 862 -37.44 -2.66 -4.15
CA LEU A 862 -37.48 -2.45 -5.60
C LEU A 862 -38.79 -1.77 -6.05
N ASP A 863 -39.88 -1.89 -5.27
CA ASP A 863 -41.21 -1.33 -5.61
C ASP A 863 -41.28 0.22 -5.67
N ARG A 864 -40.19 0.93 -5.36
CA ARG A 864 -40.08 2.39 -5.48
C ARG A 864 -39.16 2.86 -6.59
N ALA A 865 -38.41 1.97 -7.23
CA ALA A 865 -37.49 2.30 -8.31
C ALA A 865 -38.07 1.86 -9.65
N GLU A 866 -39.05 2.62 -10.17
CA GLU A 866 -39.35 2.67 -11.60
C GLU A 866 -38.27 3.49 -12.35
N GLU A 867 -36.99 3.37 -11.98
CA GLU A 867 -35.87 3.84 -12.81
C GLU A 867 -35.21 2.60 -13.44
N PRO A 868 -35.12 2.51 -14.77
CA PRO A 868 -34.56 1.34 -15.45
C PRO A 868 -33.10 1.12 -15.04
N ALA A 869 -32.72 -0.15 -14.86
CA ALA A 869 -31.39 -0.60 -14.48
C ALA A 869 -30.25 -0.26 -15.49
N GLU A 870 -30.53 0.55 -16.51
CA GLU A 870 -29.57 1.03 -17.51
C GLU A 870 -28.84 2.32 -17.07
N GLU A 871 -29.28 2.99 -15.99
CA GLU A 871 -28.63 4.20 -15.44
C GLU A 871 -27.77 3.89 -14.19
N GLN A 872 -26.99 2.81 -14.18
CA GLN A 872 -25.88 2.76 -13.22
C GLN A 872 -24.81 3.75 -13.68
N PRO A 873 -24.41 4.74 -12.85
CA PRO A 873 -23.39 5.69 -13.24
C PRO A 873 -22.08 4.93 -13.46
N PHE A 874 -21.65 4.84 -14.72
CA PHE A 874 -20.36 4.27 -15.12
C PHE A 874 -19.18 5.06 -14.51
N ASN A 875 -19.46 6.27 -13.98
CA ASN A 875 -18.50 7.26 -13.48
C ASN A 875 -18.75 7.69 -12.02
N LEU A 876 -19.01 6.74 -11.10
CA LEU A 876 -19.33 7.07 -9.70
C LEU A 876 -18.24 7.94 -9.03
N GLN A 877 -16.96 7.68 -9.31
CA GLN A 877 -15.85 8.41 -8.70
C GLN A 877 -15.79 9.87 -9.19
N GLN A 878 -16.03 10.10 -10.48
CA GLN A 878 -16.05 11.43 -11.07
C GLN A 878 -17.27 12.23 -10.57
N GLU A 879 -18.42 11.57 -10.43
CA GLU A 879 -19.62 12.17 -9.84
C GLU A 879 -19.40 12.52 -8.35
N GLU A 880 -18.82 11.63 -7.56
CA GLU A 880 -18.50 11.93 -6.15
C GLU A 880 -17.53 13.12 -6.03
N MET A 881 -16.52 13.20 -6.92
CA MET A 881 -15.59 14.33 -6.97
C MET A 881 -16.30 15.65 -7.32
N LEU A 882 -17.18 15.64 -8.32
CA LEU A 882 -17.99 16.82 -8.68
C LEU A 882 -18.97 17.19 -7.55
N GLY A 883 -19.55 16.20 -6.86
CA GLY A 883 -20.45 16.42 -5.72
C GLY A 883 -19.80 17.12 -4.53
N ALA A 884 -18.46 17.06 -4.41
CA ALA A 884 -17.71 17.79 -3.40
C ALA A 884 -17.49 19.28 -3.76
N VAL A 885 -17.70 19.68 -5.02
CA VAL A 885 -17.50 21.06 -5.48
C VAL A 885 -18.65 21.95 -4.98
N PRO A 886 -18.35 23.11 -4.36
CA PRO A 886 -19.38 24.04 -3.93
C PRO A 886 -20.31 24.46 -5.08
N GLY A 887 -21.62 24.29 -4.89
CA GLY A 887 -22.64 24.60 -5.89
C GLY A 887 -23.15 23.38 -6.68
N VAL A 888 -22.45 22.24 -6.63
CA VAL A 888 -22.94 20.98 -7.21
C VAL A 888 -23.92 20.32 -6.23
N THR A 889 -25.04 19.84 -6.76
CA THR A 889 -26.14 19.19 -6.05
C THR A 889 -26.52 17.89 -6.75
N PRO A 890 -27.12 16.91 -6.06
CA PRO A 890 -27.52 15.64 -6.67
C PRO A 890 -28.46 15.76 -7.88
N LYS A 891 -29.09 16.92 -8.06
CA LYS A 891 -29.98 17.19 -9.21
C LYS A 891 -29.25 17.78 -10.40
N ASN A 892 -28.30 18.69 -10.16
CA ASN A 892 -27.57 19.36 -11.25
C ASN A 892 -26.39 18.53 -11.76
N ILE A 893 -25.88 17.59 -10.96
CA ILE A 893 -24.75 16.75 -11.34
C ILE A 893 -25.06 15.85 -12.54
N ARG A 894 -26.30 15.38 -12.66
CA ARG A 894 -26.77 14.61 -13.82
C ARG A 894 -26.64 15.44 -15.10
N ASN A 895 -27.02 16.71 -15.07
CA ASN A 895 -26.92 17.61 -16.22
C ASN A 895 -25.47 17.88 -16.61
N ILE A 896 -24.59 18.10 -15.62
CA ILE A 896 -23.16 18.34 -15.86
C ILE A 896 -22.51 17.11 -16.49
N THR A 897 -22.84 15.92 -15.98
CA THR A 897 -22.24 14.65 -16.45
C THR A 897 -22.73 14.25 -17.84
N LEU A 898 -23.93 14.66 -18.23
CA LEU A 898 -24.47 14.42 -19.57
C LEU A 898 -23.87 15.34 -20.64
N GLU A 899 -23.51 16.58 -20.27
CA GLU A 899 -23.09 17.62 -21.22
C GLU A 899 -21.56 17.80 -21.30
N ALA A 900 -20.82 17.50 -20.21
CA ALA A 900 -19.35 17.62 -20.20
C ALA A 900 -18.68 16.26 -20.40
N GLU A 901 -17.66 16.21 -21.26
CA GLU A 901 -16.90 14.98 -21.53
C GLU A 901 -15.96 14.63 -20.37
N ASN A 902 -15.36 15.64 -19.74
CA ASN A 902 -14.36 15.46 -18.69
C ASN A 902 -14.45 16.54 -17.60
N ILE A 903 -13.99 16.22 -16.38
CA ILE A 903 -13.91 17.21 -15.27
C ILE A 903 -13.04 18.41 -15.65
N LYS A 904 -11.99 18.20 -16.46
CA LYS A 904 -11.14 19.27 -16.99
C LYS A 904 -11.92 20.30 -17.80
N GLU A 905 -12.96 19.87 -18.51
CA GLU A 905 -13.84 20.75 -19.27
C GLU A 905 -14.66 21.60 -18.31
N VAL A 906 -15.32 20.97 -17.34
CA VAL A 906 -16.11 21.66 -16.28
C VAL A 906 -15.27 22.71 -15.53
N ALA A 907 -14.00 22.42 -15.26
CA ALA A 907 -13.08 23.34 -14.60
C ALA A 907 -12.69 24.56 -15.47
N ASN A 908 -12.78 24.43 -16.79
CA ASN A 908 -12.41 25.48 -17.75
C ASN A 908 -13.61 26.22 -18.36
N MET A 909 -14.84 25.72 -18.19
CA MET A 909 -16.07 26.36 -18.66
C MET A 909 -16.24 27.77 -18.08
N GLU A 910 -16.77 28.68 -18.91
CA GLU A 910 -17.09 30.03 -18.44
C GLU A 910 -18.45 30.07 -17.73
N ILE A 911 -18.67 31.12 -16.92
CA ILE A 911 -19.94 31.36 -16.21
C ILE A 911 -21.18 31.15 -17.10
N PRO A 912 -21.31 31.72 -18.31
CA PRO A 912 -22.51 31.54 -19.14
C PRO A 912 -22.81 30.09 -19.53
N GLU A 913 -21.78 29.26 -19.71
CA GLU A 913 -21.93 27.84 -20.05
C GLU A 913 -22.41 27.04 -18.82
N LEU A 914 -21.80 27.31 -17.66
CA LEU A 914 -22.21 26.73 -16.39
C LEU A 914 -23.61 27.20 -15.94
N GLU A 915 -24.01 28.42 -16.28
CA GLU A 915 -25.33 28.97 -15.96
C GLU A 915 -26.46 28.16 -16.61
N LEU A 916 -26.25 27.64 -17.82
CA LEU A 916 -27.22 26.82 -18.55
C LEU A 916 -27.43 25.45 -17.89
N LEU A 917 -26.38 24.90 -17.27
CA LEU A 917 -26.37 23.55 -16.70
C LEU A 917 -26.85 23.52 -15.24
N VAL A 918 -26.39 24.48 -14.43
CA VAL A 918 -26.44 24.42 -12.96
C VAL A 918 -27.23 25.59 -12.35
N GLY A 919 -27.46 26.66 -13.13
CA GLY A 919 -28.08 27.91 -12.68
C GLY A 919 -27.07 28.94 -12.14
N LYS A 920 -27.49 30.20 -12.07
CA LYS A 920 -26.61 31.37 -11.86
C LYS A 920 -25.79 31.38 -10.58
N GLU A 921 -26.39 30.96 -9.47
CA GLU A 921 -25.72 31.00 -8.17
C GLU A 921 -24.68 29.87 -8.05
N ALA A 922 -25.07 28.66 -8.48
CA ALA A 922 -24.19 27.50 -8.48
C ALA A 922 -23.04 27.66 -9.49
N ALA A 923 -23.30 28.19 -10.68
CA ALA A 923 -22.28 28.47 -11.70
C ALA A 923 -21.17 29.39 -11.17
N ARG A 924 -21.53 30.43 -10.42
CA ARG A 924 -20.55 31.35 -9.80
C ARG A 924 -19.75 30.68 -8.69
N GLN A 925 -20.35 29.79 -7.91
CA GLN A 925 -19.64 29.04 -6.87
C GLN A 925 -18.64 28.05 -7.48
N ILE A 926 -19.05 27.34 -8.54
CA ILE A 926 -18.19 26.40 -9.28
C ILE A 926 -17.03 27.17 -9.95
N TYR A 927 -17.33 28.22 -10.71
CA TYR A 927 -16.31 29.05 -11.36
C TYR A 927 -15.36 29.69 -10.34
N GLY A 928 -15.91 30.24 -9.25
CA GLY A 928 -15.14 30.85 -8.18
C GLY A 928 -14.31 29.85 -7.37
N PHE A 929 -14.60 28.55 -7.42
CA PHE A 929 -13.77 27.51 -6.84
C PHE A 929 -12.59 27.17 -7.76
N PHE A 930 -12.83 26.94 -9.05
CA PHE A 930 -11.80 26.51 -10.00
C PHE A 930 -10.84 27.63 -10.45
N LYS A 931 -11.34 28.87 -10.58
CA LYS A 931 -10.53 30.02 -11.04
C LYS A 931 -9.92 30.84 -9.92
N LYS A 932 -10.04 30.40 -8.67
CA LYS A 932 -9.42 31.10 -7.53
C LYS A 932 -7.92 30.90 -7.55
N ASP A 933 -7.19 31.96 -7.89
CA ASP A 933 -5.73 31.95 -7.84
C ASP A 933 -5.26 32.34 -6.43
N LEU A 934 -4.58 31.42 -5.75
CA LEU A 934 -4.00 31.66 -4.43
C LEU A 934 -2.70 32.48 -4.49
N ILE A 935 -2.14 32.69 -5.69
CA ILE A 935 -0.90 33.40 -5.94
C ILE A 935 -1.16 34.89 -6.23
N GLU A 936 -2.22 35.23 -6.97
CA GLU A 936 -2.49 36.62 -7.39
C GLU A 936 -3.53 37.38 -6.54
N ASP A 937 -4.34 36.70 -5.71
CA ASP A 937 -5.35 37.33 -4.85
C ASP A 937 -4.69 38.10 -3.68
N ASN A 938 -4.42 39.39 -3.90
CA ASN A 938 -4.14 40.42 -2.89
C ASN A 938 -5.33 41.38 -2.72
#